data_AF-A0AAV9ZRR3-F1
#
_entry.id   AF-A0AAV9ZRR3-F1
#
_cell.length_a   1.000
_cell.length_b   1.000
_cell.length_c   1.000
_cell.angle_alpha   90.00
_cell.angle_beta   90.00
_cell.angle_gamma   90.00
#
_symmetry.space_group_name_H-M   'P 1'
#
loop_
_entity.id
_entity.type
_entity.pdbx_description
1 polymer ?
#
loop_
_entity_poly.entity_id
_entity_poly.type
_entity_poly.pdbx_seq_one_letter_code
_entity_poly.pdbx_strand_id
1 'polypeptide(L)'
;MATQSELTRLLSSITMPCEEGDKLFAAGRFEAAETMYLELARGMVGSNHPLPMTANHPSGGVRANLMGCCAGMAKCMRRKKQIELALAWCEEVNSLYRCEYSHLAEPVYDWIDNHLDIPCTTLYKIRALCLASEIFAELGNSGTAVTRVWAGKTKHFVPVPEAHRTPEVKKLLDTELLTKMMTLHPNPNAPPHKAKLIPGLQVQGSWKRLSVKNLSGPSEGRESFACFIWNSHLYVAGGRRCSLGPFHRDIWKLNLTTLAAWEPLPSYPFALRQTGLFVGWEMVIHNNQAILFTGRPDLDIFDLTTERWSTRPTSFTPTVEDVKAGITDAWAYPGIHQADAAVVYAAKTGKMYVFGGSHGSTMMGCNLFMELDLTTWTWRRLSGQVRAPRVAPDFSCPSPRKSAGAWASVDGKKVYLLFGHYDRAAGKSGEFHQESEAFGHEDFWSFDVQEKKWRRERMSGNPPCSRTELACVYNETWKRVVIFGGYHPTLPTIDITEKAPSFGYSYFADTFLYDPAPARSPSSKTPPPTVTAPKWQQVLTPGFPTYRCQSHLAVDPDTGRTYLFGGWTNNQYIPTHTKVISRSFGDLWELKVDLPGGHLDEADIEEEMRVARAGPWQRCYNCAAAGPWRKCGGSCKGRVFFCGSNVIYYVIVLSPSKRSPCIVRFRAFVSQTRSKIVIEILIL
;
A
#
# COMPACT_ATOMS: atom_id res chain seq x y z
N MET A 1 9.57 -47.43 9.16
CA MET A 1 9.62 -45.97 8.94
C MET A 1 10.58 -45.74 7.80
N ALA A 2 10.08 -45.33 6.63
CA ALA A 2 10.95 -45.00 5.51
C ALA A 2 11.71 -43.70 5.84
N THR A 3 12.99 -43.65 5.51
CA THR A 3 13.80 -42.44 5.68
C THR A 3 13.29 -41.33 4.76
N GLN A 4 13.50 -40.06 5.12
CA GLN A 4 13.09 -38.90 4.30
C GLN A 4 13.64 -38.99 2.86
N SER A 5 14.78 -39.65 2.66
CA SER A 5 15.36 -39.90 1.32
C SER A 5 14.61 -40.95 0.50
N GLU A 6 14.03 -41.98 1.15
CA GLU A 6 13.21 -43.01 0.49
C GLU A 6 11.83 -42.48 0.08
N LEU A 7 11.26 -41.56 0.88
CA LEU A 7 10.05 -40.82 0.53
C LEU A 7 10.27 -39.89 -0.66
N THR A 8 11.40 -39.18 -0.73
CA THR A 8 11.78 -38.36 -1.89
C THR A 8 11.97 -39.19 -3.16
N ARG A 9 12.50 -40.43 -3.03
CA ARG A 9 12.66 -41.36 -4.17
C ARG A 9 11.35 -41.98 -4.64
N LEU A 10 10.41 -42.24 -3.73
CA LEU A 10 9.07 -42.74 -4.08
C LEU A 10 8.19 -41.64 -4.68
N LEU A 11 8.38 -40.38 -4.27
CA LEU A 11 7.67 -39.23 -4.82
C LEU A 11 8.21 -38.80 -6.19
N SER A 12 9.47 -39.11 -6.52
CA SER A 12 10.08 -38.81 -7.83
C SER A 12 9.84 -39.88 -8.89
N SER A 13 9.38 -41.09 -8.53
CA SER A 13 9.11 -42.20 -9.46
C SER A 13 7.68 -42.25 -10.00
N ILE A 14 6.78 -41.39 -9.50
CA ILE A 14 5.47 -41.16 -10.11
C ILE A 14 5.69 -40.14 -11.23
N THR A 15 5.61 -40.59 -12.48
CA THR A 15 5.53 -39.71 -13.66
C THR A 15 4.58 -38.55 -13.38
N MET A 16 5.09 -37.32 -13.49
CA MET A 16 4.36 -36.11 -13.10
C MET A 16 3.04 -36.03 -13.89
N PRO A 17 1.86 -36.21 -13.27
CA PRO A 17 0.60 -36.31 -14.02
C PRO A 17 0.29 -35.07 -14.86
N CYS A 18 0.82 -33.91 -14.49
CA CYS A 18 0.66 -32.66 -15.23
C CYS A 18 1.47 -32.57 -16.53
N GLU A 19 2.45 -33.46 -16.79
CA GLU A 19 3.20 -33.48 -18.06
C GLU A 19 2.30 -33.74 -19.26
N GLU A 20 1.28 -34.57 -19.11
CA GLU A 20 0.34 -34.86 -20.20
C GLU A 20 -0.52 -33.63 -20.55
N GLY A 21 -0.94 -32.88 -19.53
CA GLY A 21 -1.57 -31.57 -19.71
C GLY A 21 -0.63 -30.57 -20.39
N ASP A 22 0.64 -30.53 -20.00
CA ASP A 22 1.66 -29.66 -20.59
C ASP A 22 1.88 -30.01 -22.08
N LYS A 23 1.90 -31.29 -22.45
CA LYS A 23 1.98 -31.75 -23.85
C LYS A 23 0.75 -31.34 -24.66
N LEU A 24 -0.46 -31.53 -24.12
CA LEU A 24 -1.69 -31.11 -24.78
C LEU A 24 -1.72 -29.59 -24.99
N PHE A 25 -1.28 -28.82 -24.01
CA PHE A 25 -1.15 -27.36 -24.12
C PHE A 25 -0.13 -26.97 -25.19
N ALA A 26 1.05 -27.60 -25.22
CA ALA A 26 2.08 -27.35 -26.22
C ALA A 26 1.62 -27.72 -27.64
N ALA A 27 0.79 -28.75 -27.78
CA ALA A 27 0.15 -29.14 -29.04
C ALA A 27 -1.03 -28.23 -29.46
N GLY A 28 -1.32 -27.17 -28.70
CA GLY A 28 -2.42 -26.25 -28.99
C GLY A 28 -3.82 -26.76 -28.62
N ARG A 29 -3.92 -27.90 -27.93
CA ARG A 29 -5.18 -28.55 -27.52
C ARG A 29 -5.63 -28.04 -26.15
N PHE A 30 -5.92 -26.74 -26.04
CA PHE A 30 -6.13 -26.06 -24.76
C PHE A 30 -7.31 -26.57 -23.93
N GLU A 31 -8.45 -26.91 -24.57
CA GLU A 31 -9.63 -27.43 -23.87
C GLU A 31 -9.39 -28.83 -23.30
N ALA A 32 -8.64 -29.67 -24.03
CA ALA A 32 -8.23 -30.97 -23.54
C ALA A 32 -7.22 -30.85 -22.39
N ALA A 33 -6.27 -29.92 -22.48
CA ALA A 33 -5.34 -29.63 -21.40
C ALA A 33 -6.05 -29.14 -20.13
N GLU A 34 -7.01 -28.20 -20.28
CA GLU A 34 -7.85 -27.70 -19.18
C GLU A 34 -8.62 -28.84 -18.49
N THR A 35 -9.29 -29.68 -19.28
CA THR A 35 -10.03 -30.83 -18.77
C THR A 35 -9.11 -31.78 -17.99
N MET A 36 -7.94 -32.10 -18.56
CA MET A 36 -6.93 -32.95 -17.94
C MET A 36 -6.45 -32.38 -16.59
N TYR A 37 -6.04 -31.10 -16.54
CA TYR A 37 -5.57 -30.51 -15.29
C TYR A 37 -6.67 -30.47 -14.23
N LEU A 38 -7.92 -30.19 -14.62
CA LEU A 38 -9.05 -30.13 -13.69
C LEU A 38 -9.42 -31.52 -13.15
N GLU A 39 -9.44 -32.55 -14.00
CA GLU A 39 -9.69 -33.93 -13.60
C GLU A 39 -8.61 -34.44 -12.64
N LEU A 40 -7.33 -34.20 -12.95
CA LEU A 40 -6.23 -34.53 -12.06
C LEU A 40 -6.32 -33.79 -10.72
N ALA A 41 -6.61 -32.49 -10.75
CA ALA A 41 -6.80 -31.71 -9.53
C ALA A 41 -7.94 -32.26 -8.68
N ARG A 42 -9.11 -32.54 -9.28
CA ARG A 42 -10.26 -33.14 -8.60
C ARG A 42 -10.00 -34.55 -8.09
N GLY A 43 -9.21 -35.34 -8.81
CA GLY A 43 -8.76 -36.65 -8.35
C GLY A 43 -7.91 -36.56 -7.07
N MET A 44 -7.15 -35.48 -6.91
CA MET A 44 -6.30 -35.25 -5.73
C MET A 44 -7.05 -34.66 -4.53
N VAL A 45 -7.99 -33.74 -4.74
CA VAL A 45 -8.72 -33.08 -3.64
C VAL A 45 -10.10 -33.67 -3.35
N GLY A 46 -10.64 -34.50 -4.24
CA GLY A 46 -12.00 -35.02 -4.18
C GLY A 46 -13.01 -34.12 -4.92
N SER A 47 -14.05 -34.73 -5.51
CA SER A 47 -15.03 -34.04 -6.37
C SER A 47 -15.86 -32.95 -5.68
N ASN A 48 -15.94 -32.99 -4.35
CA ASN A 48 -16.79 -32.10 -3.55
C ASN A 48 -16.07 -30.83 -3.07
N HIS A 49 -14.76 -30.71 -3.30
CA HIS A 49 -14.01 -29.53 -2.91
C HIS A 49 -14.07 -28.45 -4.00
N PRO A 50 -14.43 -27.20 -3.67
CA PRO A 50 -14.39 -26.11 -4.64
C PRO A 50 -12.94 -25.92 -5.09
N LEU A 51 -12.73 -25.74 -6.39
CA LEU A 51 -11.43 -25.39 -6.97
C LEU A 51 -11.60 -24.09 -7.77
N PRO A 52 -10.81 -23.04 -7.51
CA PRO A 52 -9.77 -22.91 -6.46
C PRO A 52 -10.35 -23.01 -5.02
N MET A 53 -9.59 -23.58 -4.08
CA MET A 53 -10.09 -23.99 -2.76
C MET A 53 -10.33 -22.80 -1.82
N THR A 54 -11.36 -22.88 -0.97
CA THR A 54 -11.67 -21.81 -0.01
C THR A 54 -11.04 -21.95 1.37
N ALA A 55 -10.37 -23.08 1.65
CA ALA A 55 -9.39 -23.38 2.71
C ALA A 55 -9.47 -24.86 3.14
N ASN A 56 -8.30 -25.47 3.38
CA ASN A 56 -7.96 -26.77 4.04
C ASN A 56 -7.39 -27.91 3.15
N HIS A 57 -6.31 -28.54 3.68
CA HIS A 57 -5.64 -29.83 3.29
C HIS A 57 -4.95 -29.84 1.89
N PRO A 58 -4.07 -30.82 1.43
CA PRO A 58 -3.77 -32.26 1.73
C PRO A 58 -2.27 -32.55 2.12
N SER A 59 -1.55 -33.63 1.73
CA SER A 59 -0.12 -33.91 2.08
C SER A 59 0.91 -33.47 1.01
N GLY A 60 2.20 -33.32 1.37
CA GLY A 60 3.22 -32.61 0.55
C GLY A 60 3.45 -33.09 -0.90
N GLY A 61 3.44 -34.41 -1.17
CA GLY A 61 3.61 -34.94 -2.53
C GLY A 61 2.39 -34.70 -3.45
N VAL A 62 1.19 -34.83 -2.89
CA VAL A 62 -0.07 -34.52 -3.58
C VAL A 62 -0.17 -33.02 -3.89
N ARG A 63 0.37 -32.17 -3.00
CA ARG A 63 0.40 -30.70 -3.19
C ARG A 63 1.27 -30.26 -4.37
N ALA A 64 2.43 -30.87 -4.58
CA ALA A 64 3.30 -30.50 -5.71
C ALA A 64 2.60 -30.72 -7.07
N ASN A 65 1.94 -31.86 -7.24
CA ASN A 65 1.16 -32.17 -8.43
C ASN A 65 -0.07 -31.25 -8.58
N LEU A 66 -0.74 -30.93 -7.47
CA LEU A 66 -1.86 -29.99 -7.46
C LEU A 66 -1.40 -28.58 -7.87
N MET A 67 -0.27 -28.09 -7.37
CA MET A 67 0.34 -26.83 -7.80
C MET A 67 0.63 -26.83 -9.31
N GLY A 68 1.14 -27.94 -9.85
CA GLY A 68 1.36 -28.11 -11.29
C GLY A 68 0.06 -27.98 -12.09
N CYS A 69 -1.02 -28.64 -11.64
CA CYS A 69 -2.34 -28.54 -12.27
C CYS A 69 -2.90 -27.10 -12.19
N CYS A 70 -2.80 -26.43 -11.04
CA CYS A 70 -3.24 -25.03 -10.89
C CYS A 70 -2.44 -24.08 -11.81
N ALA A 71 -1.13 -24.26 -11.93
CA ALA A 71 -0.30 -23.48 -12.85
C ALA A 71 -0.68 -23.73 -14.32
N GLY A 72 -0.98 -24.99 -14.69
CA GLY A 72 -1.49 -25.37 -16.01
C GLY A 72 -2.86 -24.75 -16.33
N MET A 73 -3.78 -24.78 -15.35
CA MET A 73 -5.09 -24.12 -15.45
C MET A 73 -4.93 -22.61 -15.68
N ALA A 74 -4.06 -21.93 -14.93
CA ALA A 74 -3.82 -20.51 -15.10
C ALA A 74 -3.38 -20.16 -16.54
N LYS A 75 -2.50 -20.97 -17.15
CA LYS A 75 -2.09 -20.81 -18.56
C LYS A 75 -3.26 -20.96 -19.52
N CYS A 76 -4.10 -21.99 -19.32
CA CYS A 76 -5.30 -22.22 -20.14
C CYS A 76 -6.26 -21.03 -20.08
N MET A 77 -6.54 -20.53 -18.87
CA MET A 77 -7.42 -19.38 -18.66
C MET A 77 -6.89 -18.11 -19.31
N ARG A 78 -5.58 -17.84 -19.20
CA ARG A 78 -4.96 -16.71 -19.89
C ARG A 78 -5.12 -16.83 -21.41
N ARG A 79 -4.91 -18.02 -21.98
CA ARG A 79 -5.08 -18.25 -23.43
C ARG A 79 -6.51 -17.99 -23.90
N LYS A 80 -7.51 -18.33 -23.07
CA LYS A 80 -8.94 -18.04 -23.26
C LYS A 80 -9.33 -16.59 -22.94
N LYS A 81 -8.37 -15.72 -22.58
CA LYS A 81 -8.57 -14.32 -22.17
C LYS A 81 -9.45 -14.17 -20.92
N GLN A 82 -9.52 -15.20 -20.07
CA GLN A 82 -10.22 -15.17 -18.79
C GLN A 82 -9.25 -14.70 -17.70
N ILE A 83 -8.92 -13.41 -17.73
CA ILE A 83 -7.82 -12.83 -16.95
C ILE A 83 -8.03 -12.94 -15.43
N GLU A 84 -9.22 -12.63 -14.93
CA GLU A 84 -9.54 -12.75 -13.50
C GLU A 84 -9.37 -14.19 -13.00
N LEU A 85 -9.82 -15.17 -13.78
CA LEU A 85 -9.71 -16.58 -13.41
C LEU A 85 -8.26 -17.09 -13.50
N ALA A 86 -7.49 -16.63 -14.48
CA ALA A 86 -6.06 -16.94 -14.57
C ALA A 86 -5.30 -16.48 -13.32
N LEU A 87 -5.58 -15.26 -12.84
CA LEU A 87 -5.01 -14.73 -11.59
C LEU A 87 -5.46 -15.53 -10.37
N ALA A 88 -6.72 -15.94 -10.30
CA ALA A 88 -7.22 -16.78 -9.21
C ALA A 88 -6.48 -18.12 -9.12
N TRP A 89 -6.19 -18.76 -10.25
CA TRP A 89 -5.38 -19.99 -10.29
C TRP A 89 -3.91 -19.77 -9.92
N CYS A 90 -3.30 -18.64 -10.31
CA CYS A 90 -1.96 -18.27 -9.82
C CYS A 90 -1.95 -18.09 -8.29
N GLU A 91 -2.99 -17.47 -7.72
CA GLU A 91 -3.12 -17.29 -6.27
C GLU A 91 -3.39 -18.62 -5.53
N GLU A 92 -3.99 -19.60 -6.21
CA GLU A 92 -4.11 -20.98 -5.69
C GLU A 92 -2.75 -21.63 -5.50
N VAL A 93 -1.85 -21.51 -6.47
CA VAL A 93 -0.47 -21.99 -6.33
C VAL A 93 0.24 -21.33 -5.13
N ASN A 94 0.02 -20.03 -4.92
CA ASN A 94 0.56 -19.30 -3.77
C ASN A 94 0.02 -19.82 -2.44
N SER A 95 -1.29 -20.08 -2.38
CA SER A 95 -1.96 -20.60 -1.18
C SER A 95 -1.48 -22.01 -0.83
N LEU A 96 -1.39 -22.90 -1.83
CA LEU A 96 -0.87 -24.26 -1.66
C LEU A 96 0.57 -24.27 -1.15
N TYR A 97 1.44 -23.43 -1.71
CA TYR A 97 2.82 -23.30 -1.26
C TYR A 97 2.91 -22.87 0.21
N ARG A 98 2.11 -21.88 0.62
CA ARG A 98 2.09 -21.36 2.00
C ARG A 98 1.55 -22.37 3.00
N CYS A 99 0.50 -23.12 2.64
CA CYS A 99 -0.03 -24.16 3.51
C CYS A 99 1.05 -25.18 3.88
N GLU A 100 2.01 -25.46 3.00
CA GLU A 100 3.11 -26.38 3.35
C GLU A 100 4.08 -25.74 4.35
N TYR A 101 4.42 -24.48 4.13
CA TYR A 101 5.27 -23.70 5.03
C TYR A 101 4.71 -23.61 6.45
N SER A 102 3.38 -23.49 6.61
CA SER A 102 2.75 -23.46 7.93
C SER A 102 2.68 -24.81 8.65
N HIS A 103 2.98 -25.92 7.96
CA HIS A 103 2.94 -27.28 8.51
C HIS A 103 4.32 -27.91 8.71
N LEU A 104 5.39 -27.11 8.66
CA LEU A 104 6.73 -27.57 9.01
C LEU A 104 6.73 -28.13 10.44
N ALA A 105 7.51 -29.19 10.64
CA ALA A 105 7.69 -29.79 11.97
C ALA A 105 8.24 -28.77 12.98
N GLU A 106 9.09 -27.86 12.50
CA GLU A 106 9.57 -26.70 13.25
C GLU A 106 9.10 -25.42 12.54
N PRO A 107 8.09 -24.72 13.08
CA PRO A 107 7.63 -23.45 12.52
C PRO A 107 8.74 -22.40 12.52
N VAL A 108 8.92 -21.73 11.40
CA VAL A 108 9.89 -20.63 11.23
C VAL A 108 9.18 -19.38 10.71
N TYR A 109 9.65 -18.20 11.14
CA TYR A 109 9.08 -16.93 10.72
C TYR A 109 9.20 -16.73 9.21
N ASP A 110 8.26 -16.00 8.59
CA ASP A 110 8.24 -15.72 7.15
C ASP A 110 9.52 -15.02 6.61
N TRP A 111 10.33 -14.42 7.48
CA TRP A 111 11.64 -13.82 7.16
C TRP A 111 12.83 -14.78 7.29
N ILE A 112 12.58 -16.05 7.60
CA ILE A 112 13.55 -17.13 7.59
C ILE A 112 13.34 -17.91 6.30
N ASP A 113 14.37 -17.95 5.47
CA ASP A 113 14.35 -18.72 4.23
C ASP A 113 14.10 -20.19 4.53
N ASN A 114 12.98 -20.70 4.05
CA ASN A 114 12.67 -22.12 4.10
C ASN A 114 11.93 -22.53 2.82
N HIS A 115 12.35 -23.66 2.25
CA HIS A 115 11.84 -24.19 1.00
C HIS A 115 11.65 -25.70 1.13
N LEU A 116 10.72 -26.23 0.35
CA LEU A 116 10.58 -27.67 0.20
C LEU A 116 11.68 -28.16 -0.71
N ASP A 117 12.40 -29.20 -0.31
CA ASP A 117 13.41 -29.86 -1.15
C ASP A 117 12.74 -30.77 -2.21
N ILE A 118 11.85 -30.14 -2.99
CA ILE A 118 11.11 -30.73 -4.10
C ILE A 118 11.23 -29.76 -5.29
N PRO A 119 12.17 -29.96 -6.22
CA PRO A 119 12.45 -29.04 -7.34
C PRO A 119 11.21 -28.60 -8.12
N CYS A 120 10.25 -29.51 -8.33
CA CYS A 120 9.02 -29.20 -9.07
C CYS A 120 8.15 -28.15 -8.38
N THR A 121 8.13 -28.09 -7.04
CA THR A 121 7.36 -27.07 -6.30
C THR A 121 7.90 -25.66 -6.58
N THR A 122 9.23 -25.53 -6.66
CA THR A 122 9.90 -24.27 -7.03
C THR A 122 9.57 -23.88 -8.45
N LEU A 123 9.63 -24.83 -9.39
CA LEU A 123 9.24 -24.60 -10.78
C LEU A 123 7.80 -24.09 -10.88
N TYR A 124 6.83 -24.77 -10.26
CA TYR A 124 5.42 -24.36 -10.33
C TYR A 124 5.15 -23.03 -9.65
N LYS A 125 5.82 -22.76 -8.52
CA LYS A 125 5.74 -21.47 -7.83
C LYS A 125 6.26 -20.33 -8.72
N ILE A 126 7.42 -20.51 -9.34
CA ILE A 126 8.03 -19.50 -10.23
C ILE A 126 7.19 -19.33 -11.50
N ARG A 127 6.71 -20.42 -12.12
CA ARG A 127 5.78 -20.36 -13.27
C ARG A 127 4.53 -19.52 -12.94
N ALA A 128 3.90 -19.73 -11.78
CA ALA A 128 2.72 -18.98 -11.37
C ALA A 128 3.02 -17.49 -11.10
N LEU A 129 4.17 -17.19 -10.47
CA LEU A 129 4.61 -15.81 -10.22
C LEU A 129 4.90 -15.06 -11.52
N CYS A 130 5.64 -15.66 -12.46
CA CYS A 130 5.94 -15.03 -13.75
C CYS A 130 4.67 -14.86 -14.60
N LEU A 131 3.78 -15.87 -14.63
CA LEU A 131 2.50 -15.76 -15.33
C LEU A 131 1.63 -14.62 -14.76
N ALA A 132 1.55 -14.51 -13.43
CA ALA A 132 0.82 -13.42 -12.78
C ALA A 132 1.49 -12.07 -13.06
N SER A 133 2.83 -12.01 -13.06
CA SER A 133 3.59 -10.80 -13.39
C SER A 133 3.24 -10.26 -14.77
N GLU A 134 3.23 -11.13 -15.79
CA GLU A 134 2.89 -10.75 -17.15
C GLU A 134 1.46 -10.21 -17.24
N ILE A 135 0.51 -10.86 -16.58
CA ILE A 135 -0.88 -10.39 -16.52
C ILE A 135 -0.97 -9.02 -15.83
N PHE A 136 -0.28 -8.82 -14.69
CA PHE A 136 -0.27 -7.52 -14.00
C PHE A 136 0.37 -6.43 -14.83
N ALA A 137 1.42 -6.74 -15.59
CA ALA A 137 2.03 -5.80 -16.53
C ALA A 137 1.05 -5.40 -17.64
N GLU A 138 0.30 -6.35 -18.21
CA GLU A 138 -0.78 -6.09 -19.19
C GLU A 138 -1.90 -5.21 -18.59
N LEU A 139 -2.20 -5.37 -17.31
CA LEU A 139 -3.16 -4.54 -16.56
C LEU A 139 -2.61 -3.15 -16.18
N GLY A 140 -1.34 -2.85 -16.43
CA GLY A 140 -0.71 -1.60 -15.97
C GLY A 140 -0.40 -1.56 -14.47
N ASN A 141 -0.53 -2.69 -13.76
CA ASN A 141 -0.12 -2.85 -12.37
C ASN A 141 1.37 -3.20 -12.29
N SER A 142 2.21 -2.24 -12.68
CA SER A 142 3.67 -2.43 -12.78
C SER A 142 4.34 -2.79 -11.45
N GLY A 143 3.84 -2.25 -10.33
CA GLY A 143 4.37 -2.55 -8.99
C GLY A 143 4.16 -4.02 -8.62
N THR A 144 2.92 -4.52 -8.74
CA THR A 144 2.66 -5.95 -8.49
C THR A 144 3.38 -6.84 -9.49
N ALA A 145 3.48 -6.43 -10.76
CA ALA A 145 4.22 -7.19 -11.77
C ALA A 145 5.68 -7.41 -11.36
N VAL A 146 6.42 -6.35 -11.00
CA VAL A 146 7.84 -6.49 -10.61
C VAL A 146 8.00 -7.26 -9.31
N THR A 147 7.12 -7.06 -8.32
CA THR A 147 7.22 -7.75 -7.03
C THR A 147 7.05 -9.26 -7.18
N ARG A 148 6.23 -9.74 -8.12
CA ARG A 148 6.11 -11.20 -8.37
C ARG A 148 7.42 -11.82 -8.85
N VAL A 149 8.10 -11.18 -9.80
CA VAL A 149 9.39 -11.67 -10.34
C VAL A 149 10.50 -11.48 -9.30
N TRP A 150 10.50 -10.36 -8.58
CA TRP A 150 11.43 -10.10 -7.49
C TRP A 150 11.34 -11.19 -6.41
N ALA A 151 10.13 -11.50 -5.92
CA ALA A 151 9.93 -12.58 -4.97
C ALA A 151 10.34 -13.95 -5.54
N GLY A 152 10.06 -14.20 -6.82
CA GLY A 152 10.55 -15.39 -7.52
C GLY A 152 12.07 -15.52 -7.47
N LYS A 153 12.79 -14.41 -7.67
CA LYS A 153 14.26 -14.36 -7.62
C LYS A 153 14.80 -14.48 -6.20
N THR A 154 14.37 -13.61 -5.30
CA THR A 154 14.99 -13.44 -3.98
C THR A 154 14.53 -14.47 -2.96
N LYS A 155 13.27 -14.92 -3.02
CA LYS A 155 12.70 -15.86 -2.03
C LYS A 155 12.64 -17.31 -2.51
N HIS A 156 12.63 -17.53 -3.83
CA HIS A 156 12.38 -18.86 -4.41
C HIS A 156 13.47 -19.38 -5.35
N PHE A 157 14.49 -18.58 -5.68
CA PHE A 157 15.59 -19.00 -6.55
C PHE A 157 16.97 -18.87 -5.90
N VAL A 158 17.25 -17.74 -5.25
CA VAL A 158 18.53 -17.51 -4.56
C VAL A 158 18.72 -18.47 -3.36
N PRO A 159 17.76 -18.64 -2.44
CA PRO A 159 17.99 -19.43 -1.22
C PRO A 159 17.85 -20.95 -1.39
N VAL A 160 17.47 -21.43 -2.59
CA VAL A 160 17.27 -22.87 -2.85
C VAL A 160 18.54 -23.57 -3.38
N PRO A 161 18.70 -24.89 -3.15
CA PRO A 161 19.80 -25.70 -3.67
C PRO A 161 19.88 -25.69 -5.20
N GLU A 162 21.06 -26.03 -5.76
CA GLU A 162 21.27 -26.02 -7.22
C GLU A 162 20.32 -26.96 -7.98
N ALA A 163 19.88 -28.07 -7.35
CA ALA A 163 18.90 -28.99 -7.93
C ALA A 163 17.57 -28.33 -8.30
N HIS A 164 17.19 -27.25 -7.61
CA HIS A 164 15.99 -26.46 -7.90
C HIS A 164 16.18 -25.47 -9.06
N ARG A 165 17.43 -25.14 -9.41
CA ARG A 165 17.78 -24.08 -10.37
C ARG A 165 17.91 -24.63 -11.79
N THR A 166 16.86 -25.31 -12.24
CA THR A 166 16.80 -25.92 -13.56
C THR A 166 16.95 -24.88 -14.68
N PRO A 167 17.35 -25.28 -15.91
CA PRO A 167 17.42 -24.36 -17.04
C PRO A 167 16.10 -23.63 -17.31
N GLU A 168 14.97 -24.30 -17.08
CA GLU A 168 13.65 -23.70 -17.22
C GLU A 168 13.41 -22.59 -16.19
N VAL A 169 13.74 -22.85 -14.92
CA VAL A 169 13.62 -21.83 -13.84
C VAL A 169 14.52 -20.63 -14.14
N LYS A 170 15.76 -20.86 -14.58
CA LYS A 170 16.70 -19.80 -14.97
C LYS A 170 16.14 -18.96 -16.13
N LYS A 171 15.50 -19.59 -17.11
CA LYS A 171 14.85 -18.91 -18.25
C LYS A 171 13.64 -18.06 -17.83
N LEU A 172 12.84 -18.53 -16.86
CA LEU A 172 11.67 -17.79 -16.35
C LEU A 172 12.07 -16.54 -15.54
N LEU A 173 13.25 -16.53 -14.93
CA LEU A 173 13.76 -15.44 -14.10
C LEU A 173 14.88 -14.66 -14.80
N ASP A 174 14.54 -14.10 -15.96
CA ASP A 174 15.43 -13.23 -16.74
C ASP A 174 15.81 -11.97 -15.94
N THR A 175 17.11 -11.87 -15.61
CA THR A 175 17.67 -10.74 -14.85
C THR A 175 17.59 -9.43 -15.62
N GLU A 176 17.74 -9.45 -16.95
CA GLU A 176 17.69 -8.23 -17.76
C GLU A 176 16.26 -7.66 -17.79
N LEU A 177 15.27 -8.54 -17.94
CA LEU A 177 13.86 -8.15 -17.86
C LEU A 177 13.52 -7.60 -16.47
N LEU A 178 13.95 -8.27 -15.41
CA LEU A 178 13.72 -7.82 -14.04
C LEU A 178 14.31 -6.43 -13.78
N THR A 179 15.54 -6.17 -14.22
CA THR A 179 16.18 -4.85 -14.12
C THR A 179 15.37 -3.77 -14.86
N LYS A 180 14.82 -4.08 -16.04
CA LYS A 180 13.94 -3.15 -16.79
C LYS A 180 12.60 -2.89 -16.07
N MET A 181 12.15 -3.81 -15.23
CA MET A 181 10.92 -3.67 -14.46
C MET A 181 11.10 -2.86 -13.17
N MET A 182 12.31 -2.85 -12.57
CA MET A 182 12.67 -2.12 -11.34
C MET A 182 12.71 -0.60 -11.55
N THR A 183 11.62 -0.02 -12.00
CA THR A 183 11.50 1.41 -12.30
C THR A 183 10.51 2.05 -11.32
N LEU A 184 9.97 3.22 -11.66
CA LEU A 184 8.95 3.88 -10.86
C LEU A 184 7.56 3.26 -11.09
N HIS A 185 6.73 3.23 -10.04
CA HIS A 185 5.46 2.49 -10.04
C HIS A 185 4.25 3.33 -9.54
N PRO A 186 3.35 3.77 -10.44
CA PRO A 186 3.32 3.53 -11.88
C PRO A 186 4.40 4.32 -12.63
N ASN A 187 4.82 3.86 -13.82
CA ASN A 187 5.81 4.56 -14.64
C ASN A 187 5.17 5.82 -15.28
N PRO A 188 5.68 7.03 -15.04
CA PRO A 188 5.06 8.25 -15.54
C PRO A 188 5.16 8.39 -17.07
N ASN A 189 6.11 7.69 -17.70
CA ASN A 189 6.32 7.71 -19.15
C ASN A 189 5.45 6.69 -19.90
N ALA A 190 4.79 5.78 -19.17
CA ALA A 190 3.90 4.78 -19.74
C ALA A 190 2.53 4.81 -19.02
N PRO A 191 1.77 5.92 -19.11
CA PRO A 191 0.55 6.04 -18.33
C PRO A 191 -0.51 5.07 -18.88
N PRO A 192 -1.27 4.38 -18.02
CA PRO A 192 -2.18 3.30 -18.42
C PRO A 192 -3.42 3.75 -19.22
N HIS A 193 -3.63 5.07 -19.36
CA HIS A 193 -4.81 5.77 -19.90
C HIS A 193 -5.33 5.40 -21.31
N LYS A 194 -4.70 4.47 -22.03
CA LYS A 194 -5.18 3.99 -23.35
C LYS A 194 -5.64 2.53 -23.37
N ALA A 195 -5.46 1.81 -22.27
CA ALA A 195 -5.91 0.41 -22.19
C ALA A 195 -7.43 0.35 -21.97
N LYS A 196 -8.10 -0.57 -22.67
CA LYS A 196 -9.50 -0.91 -22.38
C LYS A 196 -9.58 -1.48 -20.97
N LEU A 197 -10.40 -0.87 -20.10
CA LEU A 197 -10.63 -1.37 -18.74
C LEU A 197 -11.09 -2.82 -18.77
N ILE A 198 -10.52 -3.64 -17.89
CA ILE A 198 -10.98 -5.00 -17.64
C ILE A 198 -11.98 -4.97 -16.49
N PRO A 199 -13.28 -5.24 -16.75
CA PRO A 199 -14.31 -5.22 -15.72
C PRO A 199 -13.96 -6.13 -14.54
N GLY A 200 -14.18 -5.66 -13.33
CA GLY A 200 -13.88 -6.41 -12.11
C GLY A 200 -12.42 -6.40 -11.67
N LEU A 201 -11.48 -5.91 -12.49
CA LEU A 201 -10.05 -5.79 -12.15
C LEU A 201 -9.55 -4.34 -12.16
N GLN A 202 -10.25 -3.44 -12.86
CA GLN A 202 -9.89 -2.04 -12.97
C GLN A 202 -11.13 -1.15 -12.83
N VAL A 203 -10.92 0.08 -12.36
CA VAL A 203 -11.92 1.15 -12.27
C VAL A 203 -11.29 2.43 -12.80
N GLN A 204 -12.04 3.26 -13.53
CA GLN A 204 -11.55 4.57 -13.95
C GLN A 204 -11.57 5.53 -12.76
N GLY A 205 -10.54 6.37 -12.64
CA GLY A 205 -10.54 7.45 -11.68
C GLY A 205 -9.80 8.69 -12.15
N SER A 206 -9.78 9.69 -11.27
CA SER A 206 -9.12 10.98 -11.45
C SER A 206 -8.62 11.49 -10.10
N TRP A 207 -7.40 12.01 -10.09
CA TRP A 207 -6.87 12.73 -8.94
C TRP A 207 -6.85 14.23 -9.20
N LYS A 208 -7.64 14.98 -8.44
CA LYS A 208 -7.70 16.43 -8.51
C LYS A 208 -6.92 17.07 -7.38
N ARG A 209 -5.86 17.81 -7.70
CA ARG A 209 -5.16 18.63 -6.71
C ARG A 209 -6.03 19.83 -6.31
N LEU A 210 -6.24 20.00 -5.02
CA LEU A 210 -6.97 21.13 -4.45
C LEU A 210 -6.00 22.23 -4.02
N SER A 211 -6.37 23.49 -4.28
CA SER A 211 -5.55 24.65 -3.96
C SER A 211 -6.11 25.37 -2.74
N VAL A 212 -5.37 25.33 -1.63
CA VAL A 212 -5.65 26.14 -0.44
C VAL A 212 -5.19 27.57 -0.72
N LYS A 213 -6.05 28.57 -0.49
CA LYS A 213 -5.77 29.96 -0.88
C LYS A 213 -4.64 30.57 -0.06
N ASN A 214 -4.71 30.44 1.26
CA ASN A 214 -3.71 30.96 2.19
C ASN A 214 -2.88 29.80 2.77
N LEU A 215 -1.63 29.71 2.33
CA LEU A 215 -0.72 28.65 2.77
C LEU A 215 -0.16 28.99 4.16
N SER A 216 -0.35 28.07 5.11
CA SER A 216 0.19 28.13 6.46
C SER A 216 0.20 26.73 7.09
N GLY A 217 0.93 26.58 8.20
CA GLY A 217 0.89 25.39 9.05
C GLY A 217 1.16 24.09 8.28
N PRO A 218 0.20 23.14 8.22
CA PRO A 218 0.36 21.87 7.51
C PRO A 218 0.75 21.98 6.03
N SER A 219 0.52 23.13 5.39
CA SER A 219 0.88 23.37 3.98
C SER A 219 2.39 23.28 3.70
N GLU A 220 3.24 23.44 4.71
CA GLU A 220 4.71 23.29 4.59
C GLU A 220 5.16 21.84 4.38
N GLY A 221 4.27 20.92 4.69
CA GLY A 221 4.44 19.49 4.52
C GLY A 221 4.72 18.74 5.81
N ARG A 222 4.11 17.55 5.89
CA ARG A 222 4.06 16.77 7.12
C ARG A 222 4.09 15.26 6.83
N GLU A 223 4.78 14.52 7.67
CA GLU A 223 4.83 13.05 7.71
C GLU A 223 4.46 12.54 9.11
N SER A 224 3.97 11.30 9.18
CA SER A 224 3.65 10.58 10.42
C SER A 224 2.69 11.33 11.38
N PHE A 225 1.67 12.01 10.84
CA PHE A 225 0.68 12.78 11.59
C PHE A 225 -0.65 12.02 11.73
N ALA A 226 -1.54 12.45 12.62
CA ALA A 226 -2.93 11.99 12.66
C ALA A 226 -3.81 12.85 11.75
N CYS A 227 -4.77 12.23 11.06
CA CYS A 227 -5.62 12.89 10.07
C CYS A 227 -7.04 12.32 10.09
N PHE A 228 -8.05 13.18 10.10
CA PHE A 228 -9.47 12.77 10.03
C PHE A 228 -10.34 13.91 9.50
N ILE A 229 -11.60 13.60 9.14
CA ILE A 229 -12.60 14.60 8.74
C ILE A 229 -13.78 14.56 9.69
N TRP A 230 -14.26 15.73 10.08
CA TRP A 230 -15.50 15.92 10.83
C TRP A 230 -16.19 17.21 10.38
N ASN A 231 -17.50 17.17 10.13
CA ASN A 231 -18.30 18.28 9.63
C ASN A 231 -17.67 18.98 8.42
N SER A 232 -17.26 18.22 7.40
CA SER A 232 -16.51 18.69 6.23
C SER A 232 -15.26 19.56 6.53
N HIS A 233 -14.65 19.40 7.70
CA HIS A 233 -13.34 19.98 8.02
C HIS A 233 -12.29 18.86 8.12
N LEU A 234 -11.18 19.04 7.43
CA LEU A 234 -10.01 18.17 7.52
C LEU A 234 -9.16 18.59 8.72
N TYR A 235 -8.93 17.68 9.65
CA TYR A 235 -8.08 17.89 10.82
C TYR A 235 -6.73 17.20 10.63
N VAL A 236 -5.66 17.88 11.03
CA VAL A 236 -4.29 17.37 11.02
C VAL A 236 -3.64 17.66 12.37
N ALA A 237 -3.11 16.64 13.03
CA ALA A 237 -2.49 16.76 14.36
C ALA A 237 -1.14 16.05 14.44
N GLY A 238 -0.17 16.67 15.10
CA GLY A 238 1.15 16.08 15.32
C GLY A 238 1.95 15.83 14.04
N GLY A 239 2.85 14.87 14.05
CA GLY A 239 3.77 14.54 12.95
C GLY A 239 5.03 15.40 12.94
N ARG A 240 5.77 15.33 11.83
CA ARG A 240 7.04 16.06 11.66
C ARG A 240 7.23 16.49 10.21
N ARG A 241 8.17 17.40 9.97
CA ARG A 241 8.52 17.80 8.60
C ARG A 241 9.54 16.87 7.94
N CYS A 242 10.47 16.34 8.72
CA CYS A 242 11.47 15.36 8.28
C CYS A 242 12.03 14.63 9.51
N SER A 243 12.97 13.72 9.30
CA SER A 243 13.67 13.00 10.38
C SER A 243 14.37 13.92 11.40
N LEU A 244 14.75 15.14 10.98
CA LEU A 244 15.38 16.14 11.84
C LEU A 244 14.38 17.14 12.46
N GLY A 245 13.10 17.00 12.14
CA GLY A 245 12.03 17.89 12.59
C GLY A 245 11.80 19.12 11.68
N PRO A 246 11.07 20.13 12.15
CA PRO A 246 10.45 20.23 13.48
C PRO A 246 9.46 19.09 13.76
N PHE A 247 9.35 18.72 15.04
CA PHE A 247 8.36 17.78 15.54
C PHE A 247 7.16 18.56 16.06
N HIS A 248 6.01 18.34 15.44
CA HIS A 248 4.79 19.08 15.71
C HIS A 248 3.99 18.42 16.83
N ARG A 249 3.31 19.25 17.62
CA ARG A 249 2.31 18.85 18.63
C ARG A 249 1.07 19.74 18.55
N ASP A 250 0.93 20.42 17.42
CA ASP A 250 -0.20 21.28 17.09
C ASP A 250 -1.34 20.44 16.51
N ILE A 251 -2.52 21.06 16.42
CA ILE A 251 -3.67 20.57 15.67
C ILE A 251 -4.21 21.71 14.81
N TRP A 252 -4.62 21.39 13.60
CA TRP A 252 -5.14 22.33 12.62
C TRP A 252 -6.38 21.77 11.97
N LYS A 253 -7.29 22.65 11.55
CA LYS A 253 -8.44 22.28 10.70
C LYS A 253 -8.48 23.10 9.40
N LEU A 254 -9.02 22.51 8.34
CA LEU A 254 -9.24 23.15 7.05
C LEU A 254 -10.66 22.86 6.57
N ASN A 255 -11.43 23.92 6.27
CA ASN A 255 -12.75 23.77 5.68
C ASN A 255 -12.63 23.28 4.22
N LEU A 256 -13.16 22.09 3.93
CA LEU A 256 -13.03 21.44 2.62
C LEU A 256 -13.92 22.05 1.54
N THR A 257 -14.93 22.84 1.93
CA THR A 257 -15.82 23.54 0.98
C THR A 257 -15.20 24.83 0.48
N THR A 258 -14.59 25.62 1.37
CA THR A 258 -14.07 26.96 1.02
C THR A 258 -12.59 26.95 0.64
N LEU A 259 -11.82 25.99 1.17
CA LEU A 259 -10.36 25.88 1.01
C LEU A 259 -9.62 27.20 1.29
N ALA A 260 -10.15 28.00 2.22
CA ALA A 260 -9.68 29.37 2.46
C ALA A 260 -8.30 29.40 3.14
N ALA A 261 -8.19 28.80 4.32
CA ALA A 261 -6.98 28.78 5.12
C ALA A 261 -7.00 27.62 6.12
N TRP A 262 -5.82 27.24 6.61
CA TRP A 262 -5.68 26.41 7.79
C TRP A 262 -5.92 27.23 9.05
N GLU A 263 -6.74 26.70 9.96
CA GLU A 263 -7.07 27.31 11.25
C GLU A 263 -6.35 26.53 12.37
N PRO A 264 -5.53 27.19 13.19
CA PRO A 264 -4.87 26.53 14.32
C PRO A 264 -5.86 26.29 15.44
N LEU A 265 -5.73 25.14 16.11
CA LEU A 265 -6.50 24.73 17.27
C LEU A 265 -5.57 24.60 18.49
N PRO A 266 -6.10 24.49 19.72
CA PRO A 266 -5.28 24.34 20.92
C PRO A 266 -4.33 23.15 20.82
N SER A 267 -3.03 23.41 20.93
CA SER A 267 -1.99 22.37 20.86
C SER A 267 -2.15 21.30 21.92
N TYR A 268 -1.63 20.11 21.63
CA TYR A 268 -1.65 18.98 22.56
C TYR A 268 -0.92 19.34 23.87
N PRO A 269 -1.58 19.23 25.04
CA PRO A 269 -1.16 19.92 26.26
C PRO A 269 -0.02 19.20 27.01
N PHE A 270 0.23 17.92 26.72
CA PHE A 270 1.23 17.15 27.45
C PHE A 270 2.64 17.41 26.93
N ALA A 271 3.60 17.45 27.86
CA ALA A 271 5.00 17.64 27.53
C ALA A 271 5.58 16.40 26.82
N LEU A 272 6.57 16.63 25.94
CA LEU A 272 7.28 15.56 25.22
C LEU A 272 7.82 14.48 26.17
N ARG A 273 8.40 14.88 27.30
CA ARG A 273 8.96 13.96 28.32
C ARG A 273 7.92 13.02 28.95
N GLN A 274 6.63 13.36 28.89
CA GLN A 274 5.55 12.58 29.51
C GLN A 274 4.96 11.55 28.55
N THR A 275 4.91 11.88 27.26
CA THR A 275 4.10 11.14 26.27
C THR A 275 4.90 10.67 25.06
N GLY A 276 6.12 11.17 24.86
CA GLY A 276 6.89 10.91 23.65
C GLY A 276 6.48 11.81 22.49
N LEU A 277 7.07 11.54 21.32
CA LEU A 277 6.81 12.27 20.08
C LEU A 277 5.40 11.96 19.58
N PHE A 278 4.65 13.00 19.19
CA PHE A 278 3.37 12.81 18.50
C PHE A 278 3.67 12.46 17.04
N VAL A 279 4.20 11.26 16.80
CA VAL A 279 4.68 10.79 15.49
C VAL A 279 4.20 9.35 15.32
N GLY A 280 3.42 9.09 14.27
CA GLY A 280 2.82 7.77 14.03
C GLY A 280 1.70 7.42 15.02
N TRP A 281 1.08 8.43 15.65
CA TRP A 281 -0.14 8.26 16.43
C TRP A 281 -1.36 8.48 15.56
N GLU A 282 -2.44 7.80 15.89
CA GLU A 282 -3.70 7.88 15.16
C GLU A 282 -4.83 8.37 16.07
N MET A 283 -5.81 9.06 15.46
CA MET A 283 -7.00 9.53 16.14
C MET A 283 -8.24 8.90 15.52
N VAL A 284 -9.20 8.50 16.36
CA VAL A 284 -10.50 8.01 15.90
C VAL A 284 -11.64 8.89 16.41
N ILE A 285 -12.72 8.97 15.64
CA ILE A 285 -13.85 9.86 15.96
C ILE A 285 -15.01 9.06 16.55
N HIS A 286 -15.44 9.46 17.75
CA HIS A 286 -16.58 8.87 18.44
C HIS A 286 -17.35 9.97 19.18
N ASN A 287 -18.66 10.10 18.96
CA ASN A 287 -19.54 11.05 19.67
C ASN A 287 -18.99 12.50 19.72
N ASN A 288 -18.58 13.05 18.57
CA ASN A 288 -17.96 14.38 18.44
C ASN A 288 -16.64 14.56 19.22
N GLN A 289 -15.97 13.47 19.54
CA GLN A 289 -14.68 13.46 20.21
C GLN A 289 -13.65 12.78 19.32
N ALA A 290 -12.48 13.41 19.17
CA ALA A 290 -11.32 12.81 18.55
C ALA A 290 -10.44 12.19 19.65
N ILE A 291 -10.39 10.86 19.66
CA ILE A 291 -9.70 10.06 20.67
C ILE A 291 -8.32 9.70 20.14
N LEU A 292 -7.27 10.15 20.83
CA LEU A 292 -5.88 9.93 20.46
C LEU A 292 -5.33 8.72 21.19
N PHE A 293 -4.80 7.76 20.42
CA PHE A 293 -4.08 6.63 20.99
C PHE A 293 -2.58 6.93 21.07
N THR A 294 -2.04 6.97 22.29
CA THR A 294 -0.61 7.23 22.55
C THR A 294 0.11 6.01 23.16
N GLY A 295 -0.54 4.85 23.22
CA GLY A 295 -0.05 3.68 23.96
C GLY A 295 -0.07 3.80 25.49
N ARG A 296 -0.60 4.89 26.07
CA ARG A 296 -0.80 5.01 27.52
C ARG A 296 -2.10 4.32 27.95
N PRO A 297 -2.26 3.96 29.24
CA PRO A 297 -3.53 3.46 29.76
C PRO A 297 -4.65 4.48 29.56
N ASP A 298 -4.41 5.73 29.96
CA ASP A 298 -5.37 6.81 29.78
C ASP A 298 -5.35 7.34 28.34
N LEU A 299 -6.52 7.71 27.84
CA LEU A 299 -6.67 8.27 26.50
C LEU A 299 -6.84 9.78 26.54
N ASP A 300 -6.21 10.45 25.58
CA ASP A 300 -6.39 11.88 25.41
C ASP A 300 -7.47 12.15 24.37
N ILE A 301 -8.35 13.07 24.70
CA ILE A 301 -9.54 13.36 23.92
C ILE A 301 -9.54 14.84 23.55
N PHE A 302 -9.67 15.12 22.26
CA PHE A 302 -9.98 16.45 21.75
C PHE A 302 -11.47 16.52 21.43
N ASP A 303 -12.20 17.32 22.20
CA ASP A 303 -13.63 17.56 21.98
C ASP A 303 -13.80 18.49 20.77
N LEU A 304 -14.48 18.02 19.72
CA LEU A 304 -14.59 18.75 18.45
C LEU A 304 -15.61 19.90 18.51
N THR A 305 -16.46 19.93 19.54
CA THR A 305 -17.48 20.97 19.70
C THR A 305 -16.96 22.14 20.54
N THR A 306 -16.20 21.84 21.58
CA THR A 306 -15.62 22.84 22.49
C THR A 306 -14.17 23.18 22.16
N GLU A 307 -13.53 22.39 21.28
CA GLU A 307 -12.14 22.49 20.85
C GLU A 307 -11.15 22.43 22.02
N ARG A 308 -11.43 21.54 22.98
CA ARG A 308 -10.64 21.39 24.21
C ARG A 308 -10.10 19.99 24.39
N TRP A 309 -8.87 19.92 24.90
CA TRP A 309 -8.27 18.67 25.33
C TRP A 309 -8.77 18.26 26.72
N SER A 310 -8.93 16.96 26.90
CA SER A 310 -9.20 16.30 28.17
C SER A 310 -8.51 14.93 28.18
N THR A 311 -8.45 14.30 29.35
CA THR A 311 -7.94 12.93 29.48
C THR A 311 -9.03 12.07 30.11
N ARG A 312 -9.17 10.86 29.57
CA ARG A 312 -10.16 9.87 29.99
C ARG A 312 -9.44 8.65 30.56
N PRO A 313 -9.63 8.38 31.87
CA PRO A 313 -9.13 7.15 32.46
C PRO A 313 -9.76 5.92 31.80
N THR A 314 -8.97 4.86 31.63
CA THR A 314 -9.46 3.56 31.17
C THR A 314 -9.07 2.47 32.16
N SER A 315 -9.63 1.28 31.99
CA SER A 315 -9.27 0.10 32.79
C SER A 315 -8.71 -1.01 31.92
N PHE A 316 -7.77 -1.78 32.49
CA PHE A 316 -7.27 -3.01 31.94
C PHE A 316 -6.93 -3.95 33.10
N THR A 317 -7.31 -5.21 32.98
CA THR A 317 -6.99 -6.23 33.99
C THR A 317 -6.30 -7.39 33.27
N PRO A 318 -4.97 -7.54 33.42
CA PRO A 318 -4.23 -8.60 32.74
C PRO A 318 -4.75 -9.99 33.13
N THR A 319 -4.95 -10.86 32.15
CA THR A 319 -5.21 -12.29 32.39
C THR A 319 -3.92 -13.11 32.44
N VAL A 320 -4.03 -14.41 32.77
CA VAL A 320 -2.88 -15.33 32.75
C VAL A 320 -2.30 -15.46 31.33
N GLU A 321 -3.15 -15.43 30.31
CA GLU A 321 -2.77 -15.45 28.90
C GLU A 321 -2.04 -14.17 28.49
N ASP A 322 -2.41 -13.04 29.08
CA ASP A 322 -1.75 -11.75 28.85
C ASP A 322 -0.32 -11.74 29.39
N VAL A 323 -0.12 -12.30 30.60
CA VAL A 323 1.21 -12.49 31.16
C VAL A 323 2.06 -13.39 30.28
N LYS A 324 1.50 -14.50 29.77
CA LYS A 324 2.17 -15.37 28.80
C LYS A 324 2.51 -14.66 27.47
N ALA A 325 1.71 -13.67 27.08
CA ALA A 325 1.94 -12.84 25.90
C ALA A 325 2.98 -11.73 26.12
N GLY A 326 3.59 -11.66 27.31
CA GLY A 326 4.65 -10.71 27.65
C GLY A 326 4.16 -9.43 28.33
N ILE A 327 2.89 -9.37 28.78
CA ILE A 327 2.38 -8.26 29.58
C ILE A 327 2.77 -8.50 31.04
N THR A 328 3.92 -7.94 31.45
CA THR A 328 4.49 -8.13 32.78
C THR A 328 4.03 -7.11 33.82
N ASP A 329 3.50 -5.98 33.36
CA ASP A 329 3.00 -4.90 34.19
C ASP A 329 1.46 -4.81 34.15
N ALA A 330 0.89 -3.84 34.84
CA ALA A 330 -0.55 -3.56 34.79
C ALA A 330 -1.04 -3.03 33.41
N TRP A 331 -0.16 -2.89 32.41
CA TRP A 331 -0.50 -2.33 31.10
C TRP A 331 0.26 -2.99 29.95
N ALA A 332 -0.39 -3.08 28.78
CA ALA A 332 0.07 -3.89 27.65
C ALA A 332 1.17 -3.23 26.80
N TYR A 333 1.33 -1.91 26.84
CA TYR A 333 2.34 -1.18 26.05
C TYR A 333 3.43 -0.60 26.96
N PRO A 334 4.63 -1.21 27.00
CA PRO A 334 5.73 -0.72 27.82
C PRO A 334 6.26 0.65 27.35
N GLY A 335 6.54 1.53 28.32
CA GLY A 335 7.21 2.82 28.08
C GLY A 335 6.36 3.86 27.33
N ILE A 336 7.02 4.90 26.82
CA ILE A 336 6.37 6.08 26.22
C ILE A 336 6.57 6.20 24.70
N HIS A 337 7.17 5.18 24.06
CA HIS A 337 7.54 5.23 22.64
C HIS A 337 6.58 4.44 21.75
N GLN A 338 5.27 4.72 21.85
CA GLN A 338 4.30 4.13 20.94
C GLN A 338 4.32 4.86 19.60
N ALA A 339 4.32 4.12 18.49
CA ALA A 339 4.17 4.67 17.14
C ALA A 339 3.74 3.59 16.15
N ASP A 340 3.19 4.01 15.02
CA ASP A 340 2.96 3.20 13.81
C ASP A 340 2.08 1.96 14.03
N ALA A 341 1.22 1.99 15.05
CA ALA A 341 0.19 0.99 15.26
C ALA A 341 -1.00 1.27 14.34
N ALA A 342 -1.62 0.22 13.82
CA ALA A 342 -2.86 0.36 13.08
C ALA A 342 -4.01 0.54 14.08
N VAL A 343 -4.68 1.70 14.05
CA VAL A 343 -5.81 2.02 14.92
C VAL A 343 -7.08 2.13 14.09
N VAL A 344 -8.12 1.40 14.48
CA VAL A 344 -9.38 1.29 13.72
C VAL A 344 -10.56 1.51 14.65
N TYR A 345 -11.54 2.28 14.20
CA TYR A 345 -12.82 2.41 14.87
C TYR A 345 -13.92 1.65 14.13
N ALA A 346 -14.65 0.81 14.86
CA ALA A 346 -15.84 0.11 14.38
C ALA A 346 -17.10 0.84 14.87
N ALA A 347 -17.65 1.72 14.04
CA ALA A 347 -18.74 2.62 14.42
C ALA A 347 -19.98 1.89 14.96
N LYS A 348 -20.38 0.77 14.34
CA LYS A 348 -21.56 0.00 14.76
C LYS A 348 -21.46 -0.63 16.13
N THR A 349 -20.25 -0.99 16.56
CA THR A 349 -20.03 -1.67 17.84
C THR A 349 -19.53 -0.71 18.92
N GLY A 350 -19.13 0.51 18.57
CA GLY A 350 -18.54 1.46 19.52
C GLY A 350 -17.16 1.00 20.03
N LYS A 351 -16.43 0.24 19.22
CA LYS A 351 -15.15 -0.36 19.62
C LYS A 351 -13.99 0.22 18.83
N MET A 352 -12.88 0.41 19.53
CA MET A 352 -11.59 0.75 18.93
C MET A 352 -10.67 -0.47 19.00
N TYR A 353 -9.98 -0.74 17.89
CA TYR A 353 -9.03 -1.84 17.75
C TYR A 353 -7.65 -1.27 17.47
N VAL A 354 -6.63 -1.81 18.14
CA VAL A 354 -5.23 -1.42 17.94
C VAL A 354 -4.41 -2.66 17.64
N PHE A 355 -3.69 -2.65 16.51
CA PHE A 355 -2.82 -3.75 16.11
C PHE A 355 -1.38 -3.28 15.88
N GLY A 356 -0.43 -4.00 16.49
CA GLY A 356 1.00 -3.87 16.22
C GLY A 356 1.57 -2.50 16.58
N GLY A 357 2.51 -2.04 15.75
CA GLY A 357 3.28 -0.82 16.02
C GLY A 357 4.50 -1.08 16.90
N SER A 358 5.27 -0.03 17.20
CA SER A 358 6.37 -0.06 18.14
C SER A 358 5.94 0.44 19.53
N HIS A 359 6.72 0.09 20.56
CA HIS A 359 6.60 0.62 21.92
C HIS A 359 7.96 0.65 22.61
N GLY A 360 8.02 1.08 23.88
CA GLY A 360 9.27 1.30 24.62
C GLY A 360 10.20 0.10 24.73
N SER A 361 9.70 -1.13 24.60
CA SER A 361 10.51 -2.35 24.65
C SER A 361 10.86 -2.96 23.28
N THR A 362 10.30 -2.47 22.17
CA THR A 362 10.70 -2.88 20.82
C THR A 362 10.36 -1.82 19.76
N MET A 363 11.32 -1.51 18.89
CA MET A 363 11.12 -0.60 17.74
C MET A 363 10.89 -1.33 16.41
N MET A 364 11.06 -2.67 16.40
CA MET A 364 10.90 -3.50 15.20
C MET A 364 9.43 -3.72 14.82
N GLY A 365 8.53 -3.61 15.80
CA GLY A 365 7.11 -3.88 15.68
C GLY A 365 6.67 -5.06 16.55
N CYS A 366 5.40 -5.08 16.97
CA CYS A 366 4.79 -6.22 17.65
C CYS A 366 3.55 -6.70 16.88
N ASN A 367 2.89 -7.76 17.36
CA ASN A 367 1.58 -8.18 16.84
C ASN A 367 0.48 -8.10 17.90
N LEU A 368 0.72 -7.32 18.97
CA LEU A 368 -0.27 -7.10 20.02
C LEU A 368 -1.56 -6.57 19.41
N PHE A 369 -2.68 -7.25 19.69
CA PHE A 369 -4.00 -6.86 19.22
C PHE A 369 -4.92 -6.58 20.39
N MET A 370 -5.29 -5.32 20.56
CA MET A 370 -6.08 -4.81 21.68
C MET A 370 -7.44 -4.32 21.19
N GLU A 371 -8.44 -4.46 22.05
CA GLU A 371 -9.78 -3.88 21.87
C GLU A 371 -10.07 -2.96 23.06
N LEU A 372 -10.59 -1.77 22.76
CA LEU A 372 -11.21 -0.87 23.71
C LEU A 372 -12.70 -0.77 23.41
N ASP A 373 -13.51 -1.02 24.42
CA ASP A 373 -14.93 -0.68 24.40
C ASP A 373 -15.10 0.80 24.81
N LEU A 374 -15.56 1.66 23.91
CA LEU A 374 -15.69 3.10 24.17
C LEU A 374 -16.92 3.44 25.03
N THR A 375 -17.80 2.47 25.29
CA THR A 375 -18.93 2.66 26.22
C THR A 375 -18.47 2.45 27.66
N THR A 376 -17.67 1.43 27.91
CA THR A 376 -17.18 1.07 29.25
C THR A 376 -15.78 1.58 29.55
N TRP A 377 -15.07 2.10 28.55
CA TRP A 377 -13.66 2.52 28.63
C TRP A 377 -12.74 1.42 29.18
N THR A 378 -13.03 0.17 28.80
CA THR A 378 -12.30 -1.01 29.25
C THR A 378 -11.54 -1.64 28.09
N TRP A 379 -10.25 -1.86 28.31
CA TRP A 379 -9.36 -2.56 27.39
C TRP A 379 -9.37 -4.06 27.64
N ARG A 380 -9.11 -4.82 26.59
CA ARG A 380 -8.70 -6.22 26.66
C ARG A 380 -7.76 -6.58 25.52
N ARG A 381 -6.88 -7.56 25.76
CA ARG A 381 -6.12 -8.17 24.67
C ARG A 381 -6.99 -9.22 23.97
N LEU A 382 -6.91 -9.23 22.64
CA LEU A 382 -7.57 -10.22 21.80
C LEU A 382 -6.59 -11.29 21.33
N SER A 383 -5.38 -10.91 20.91
CA SER A 383 -4.35 -11.84 20.43
C SER A 383 -2.97 -11.19 20.42
N GLY A 384 -1.97 -11.96 19.97
CA GLY A 384 -0.61 -11.47 19.76
C GLY A 384 0.18 -11.24 21.04
N GLN A 385 1.40 -10.77 20.87
CA GLN A 385 2.42 -10.68 21.92
C GLN A 385 3.09 -9.31 21.91
N VAL A 386 3.60 -8.91 23.08
CA VAL A 386 4.31 -7.64 23.28
C VAL A 386 5.64 -7.63 22.50
N ARG A 387 6.30 -8.77 22.33
CA ARG A 387 7.52 -8.90 21.53
C ARG A 387 7.51 -10.21 20.75
N ALA A 388 8.23 -10.25 19.63
CA ALA A 388 8.41 -11.48 18.87
C ALA A 388 9.16 -12.53 19.72
N PRO A 389 8.59 -13.72 19.96
CA PRO A 389 9.25 -14.76 20.74
C PRO A 389 10.45 -15.35 20.00
N ARG A 390 11.41 -15.90 20.75
CA ARG A 390 12.61 -16.54 20.18
C ARG A 390 12.25 -17.76 19.32
N VAL A 391 11.31 -18.57 19.78
CA VAL A 391 10.95 -19.87 19.18
C VAL A 391 9.56 -19.78 18.56
N ALA A 392 9.43 -20.32 17.34
CA ALA A 392 8.23 -20.56 16.52
C ALA A 392 7.24 -19.38 16.35
N PRO A 393 6.95 -18.93 15.11
CA PRO A 393 5.85 -18.00 14.88
C PRO A 393 4.50 -18.64 15.22
N ASP A 394 3.56 -17.80 15.63
CA ASP A 394 2.15 -18.14 15.69
C ASP A 394 1.49 -17.84 14.34
N PHE A 395 1.24 -18.87 13.53
CA PHE A 395 0.55 -18.73 12.24
C PHE A 395 -0.96 -18.56 12.37
N SER A 396 -1.53 -18.64 13.57
CA SER A 396 -2.96 -18.39 13.81
C SER A 396 -3.31 -16.90 13.86
N CYS A 397 -2.32 -16.01 13.90
CA CYS A 397 -2.51 -14.57 13.86
C CYS A 397 -1.45 -13.88 12.97
N PRO A 398 -1.61 -12.59 12.63
CA PRO A 398 -0.60 -11.87 11.88
C PRO A 398 0.72 -11.75 12.65
N SER A 399 1.85 -11.91 11.96
CA SER A 399 3.17 -11.77 12.55
C SER A 399 3.49 -10.32 12.96
N PRO A 400 4.47 -10.09 13.87
CA PRO A 400 4.88 -8.77 14.32
C PRO A 400 5.16 -7.79 13.17
N ARG A 401 4.64 -6.56 13.30
CA ARG A 401 4.79 -5.50 12.30
C ARG A 401 4.36 -4.13 12.82
N LYS A 402 4.81 -3.09 12.11
CA LYS A 402 4.30 -1.72 12.20
C LYS A 402 3.88 -1.21 10.83
N SER A 403 3.19 -0.06 10.82
CA SER A 403 2.80 0.66 9.59
C SER A 403 1.98 -0.21 8.62
N ALA A 404 1.07 -1.02 9.17
CA ALA A 404 0.12 -1.82 8.42
C ALA A 404 -1.14 -1.00 8.10
N GLY A 405 -1.78 -1.27 6.95
CA GLY A 405 -3.11 -0.72 6.67
C GLY A 405 -4.17 -1.50 7.43
N ALA A 406 -5.20 -0.83 7.95
CA ALA A 406 -6.31 -1.50 8.62
C ALA A 406 -7.63 -0.74 8.45
N TRP A 407 -8.74 -1.48 8.56
CA TRP A 407 -10.09 -0.92 8.55
C TRP A 407 -11.08 -1.89 9.20
N ALA A 408 -12.24 -1.38 9.64
CA ALA A 408 -13.34 -2.21 10.08
C ALA A 408 -14.35 -2.38 8.94
N SER A 409 -14.98 -3.55 8.89
CA SER A 409 -16.21 -3.74 8.11
C SER A 409 -17.33 -2.84 8.65
N VAL A 410 -18.23 -2.41 7.76
CA VAL A 410 -19.36 -1.53 8.11
C VAL A 410 -20.27 -2.14 9.16
N ASP A 411 -20.48 -3.46 9.12
CA ASP A 411 -21.30 -4.16 10.11
C ASP A 411 -20.57 -4.43 11.43
N GLY A 412 -19.28 -4.06 11.52
CA GLY A 412 -18.44 -4.25 12.69
C GLY A 412 -18.10 -5.70 12.99
N LYS A 413 -18.38 -6.64 12.07
CA LYS A 413 -18.13 -8.08 12.30
C LYS A 413 -16.70 -8.51 12.02
N LYS A 414 -15.99 -7.72 11.21
CA LYS A 414 -14.60 -7.96 10.82
C LYS A 414 -13.72 -6.73 10.98
N VAL A 415 -12.49 -6.96 11.42
CA VAL A 415 -11.38 -6.01 11.36
C VAL A 415 -10.35 -6.54 10.38
N TYR A 416 -9.94 -5.73 9.42
CA TYR A 416 -9.00 -6.12 8.39
C TYR A 416 -7.62 -5.52 8.65
N LEU A 417 -6.58 -6.27 8.27
CA LEU A 417 -5.18 -5.86 8.38
C LEU A 417 -4.45 -6.23 7.10
N LEU A 418 -3.73 -5.27 6.51
CA LEU A 418 -3.07 -5.37 5.22
C LEU A 418 -1.60 -4.96 5.33
N PHE A 419 -0.71 -5.87 4.92
CA PHE A 419 0.73 -5.64 4.82
C PHE A 419 1.37 -5.09 6.11
N GLY A 420 2.25 -4.10 6.00
CA GLY A 420 3.15 -3.62 7.05
C GLY A 420 4.55 -4.23 6.93
N HIS A 421 5.44 -3.86 7.86
CA HIS A 421 6.78 -4.41 7.89
C HIS A 421 7.24 -4.70 9.32
N TYR A 422 8.19 -5.63 9.44
CA TYR A 422 8.96 -5.85 10.65
C TYR A 422 10.35 -5.21 10.49
N ASP A 423 10.62 -4.15 11.24
CA ASP A 423 11.81 -3.32 11.09
C ASP A 423 13.00 -3.89 11.86
N ARG A 424 13.56 -4.98 11.33
CA ARG A 424 14.63 -5.75 11.98
C ARG A 424 15.90 -4.94 12.24
N ALA A 425 16.08 -3.82 11.53
CA ALA A 425 17.21 -2.90 11.68
C ALA A 425 17.06 -1.97 12.89
N ALA A 426 15.83 -1.80 13.40
CA ALA A 426 15.55 -0.96 14.56
C ALA A 426 15.64 -1.71 15.90
N GLY A 427 16.05 -2.98 15.90
CA GLY A 427 16.12 -3.78 17.12
C GLY A 427 17.08 -3.21 18.16
N LYS A 428 16.70 -3.32 19.44
CA LYS A 428 17.59 -2.99 20.57
C LYS A 428 18.53 -4.16 20.86
N SER A 429 19.66 -3.88 21.52
CA SER A 429 20.55 -4.94 22.01
C SER A 429 19.78 -6.00 22.82
N GLY A 430 19.92 -7.27 22.47
CA GLY A 430 19.21 -8.39 23.11
C GLY A 430 17.82 -8.71 22.57
N GLU A 431 17.30 -8.02 21.55
CA GLU A 431 16.10 -8.46 20.83
C GLU A 431 16.41 -9.60 19.84
N PHE A 432 15.50 -10.57 19.71
CA PHE A 432 15.65 -11.64 18.72
C PHE A 432 15.27 -11.15 17.31
N HIS A 433 15.72 -11.87 16.28
CA HIS A 433 15.35 -11.64 14.88
C HIS A 433 15.84 -10.30 14.29
N GLN A 434 16.86 -9.68 14.88
CA GLN A 434 17.50 -8.50 14.30
C GLN A 434 18.19 -8.82 12.96
N GLU A 435 18.28 -7.81 12.09
CA GLU A 435 19.04 -7.82 10.83
C GLU A 435 19.13 -6.40 10.27
N SER A 436 20.06 -6.20 9.35
CA SER A 436 20.25 -5.01 8.52
C SER A 436 19.05 -4.65 7.64
N GLU A 437 18.23 -5.62 7.23
CA GLU A 437 17.08 -5.39 6.36
C GLU A 437 15.73 -5.61 7.05
N ALA A 438 14.79 -4.71 6.79
CA ALA A 438 13.40 -4.87 7.22
C ALA A 438 12.68 -5.96 6.38
N PHE A 439 11.71 -6.64 6.99
CA PHE A 439 10.88 -7.61 6.30
C PHE A 439 9.52 -7.01 5.93
N GLY A 440 9.22 -6.87 4.64
CA GLY A 440 7.91 -6.45 4.15
C GLY A 440 6.92 -7.61 4.10
N HIS A 441 5.79 -7.49 4.80
CA HIS A 441 4.73 -8.48 4.77
C HIS A 441 3.91 -8.39 3.49
N GLU A 442 3.52 -9.53 2.93
CA GLU A 442 2.76 -9.62 1.66
C GLU A 442 1.31 -10.09 1.86
N ASP A 443 0.85 -10.10 3.11
CA ASP A 443 -0.39 -10.74 3.50
C ASP A 443 -1.52 -9.78 3.83
N PHE A 444 -2.70 -10.37 3.85
CA PHE A 444 -3.96 -9.72 4.14
C PHE A 444 -4.73 -10.62 5.10
N TRP A 445 -5.27 -10.03 6.15
CA TRP A 445 -5.93 -10.72 7.24
C TRP A 445 -7.26 -10.07 7.57
N SER A 446 -8.17 -10.87 8.11
CA SER A 446 -9.37 -10.39 8.79
C SER A 446 -9.49 -11.07 10.15
N PHE A 447 -9.90 -10.33 11.15
CA PHE A 447 -10.29 -10.84 12.46
C PHE A 447 -11.82 -10.89 12.49
N ASP A 448 -12.38 -12.06 12.71
CA ASP A 448 -13.81 -12.22 12.96
C ASP A 448 -14.10 -11.87 14.42
N VAL A 449 -14.91 -10.84 14.66
CA VAL A 449 -15.22 -10.31 15.98
C VAL A 449 -16.07 -11.28 16.81
N GLN A 450 -16.92 -12.08 16.15
CA GLN A 450 -17.78 -13.04 16.82
C GLN A 450 -17.01 -14.31 17.19
N GLU A 451 -16.28 -14.89 16.23
CA GLU A 451 -15.48 -16.09 16.44
C GLU A 451 -14.20 -15.84 17.22
N LYS A 452 -13.76 -14.57 17.29
CA LYS A 452 -12.50 -14.10 17.87
C LYS A 452 -11.28 -14.78 17.27
N LYS A 453 -11.29 -14.93 15.95
CA LYS A 453 -10.23 -15.64 15.20
C LYS A 453 -9.77 -14.82 14.03
N TRP A 454 -8.46 -14.88 13.80
CA TRP A 454 -7.88 -14.37 12.57
C TRP A 454 -8.05 -15.39 11.45
N ARG A 455 -8.31 -14.86 10.26
CA ARG A 455 -8.32 -15.58 9.00
C ARG A 455 -7.45 -14.83 8.01
N ARG A 456 -6.54 -15.55 7.36
CA ARG A 456 -5.78 -15.00 6.25
C ARG A 456 -6.69 -14.89 5.03
N GLU A 457 -6.79 -13.70 4.48
CA GLU A 457 -7.59 -13.37 3.31
C GLU A 457 -6.79 -13.57 2.03
N ARG A 458 -7.50 -13.79 0.91
CA ARG A 458 -6.86 -13.96 -0.40
C ARG A 458 -6.64 -12.61 -1.08
N MET A 459 -5.53 -12.50 -1.80
CA MET A 459 -5.21 -11.32 -2.62
C MET A 459 -5.80 -11.44 -4.03
N SER A 460 -7.11 -11.68 -4.11
CA SER A 460 -7.82 -11.92 -5.38
C SER A 460 -8.01 -10.64 -6.20
N GLY A 461 -8.12 -10.80 -7.53
CA GLY A 461 -8.32 -9.69 -8.46
C GLY A 461 -7.01 -9.00 -8.86
N ASN A 462 -7.00 -7.67 -8.84
CA ASN A 462 -5.86 -6.84 -9.19
C ASN A 462 -5.29 -6.10 -7.96
N PRO A 463 -4.59 -6.81 -7.05
CA PRO A 463 -4.14 -6.25 -5.77
C PRO A 463 -2.93 -5.32 -5.89
N PRO A 464 -2.74 -4.44 -4.89
CA PRO A 464 -1.44 -3.80 -4.67
C PRO A 464 -0.34 -4.84 -4.44
N CYS A 465 0.91 -4.47 -4.72
CA CYS A 465 2.07 -5.20 -4.22
C CYS A 465 2.25 -4.96 -2.72
N SER A 466 3.01 -5.83 -2.06
CA SER A 466 3.42 -5.65 -0.66
C SER A 466 4.07 -4.29 -0.44
N ARG A 467 3.69 -3.64 0.66
CA ARG A 467 4.13 -2.29 0.99
C ARG A 467 3.82 -1.96 2.44
N THR A 468 4.45 -0.94 2.94
CA THR A 468 4.20 -0.38 4.27
C THR A 468 3.95 1.12 4.17
N GLU A 469 3.44 1.71 5.26
CA GLU A 469 3.18 3.15 5.33
C GLU A 469 2.25 3.66 4.21
N LEU A 470 1.34 2.78 3.76
CA LEU A 470 0.31 3.11 2.80
C LEU A 470 -0.81 3.92 3.47
N ALA A 471 -1.47 4.77 2.70
CA ALA A 471 -2.74 5.35 3.11
C ALA A 471 -3.86 4.31 2.92
N CYS A 472 -4.79 4.22 3.87
CA CYS A 472 -5.90 3.27 3.84
C CYS A 472 -7.14 3.87 4.48
N VAL A 473 -8.30 3.82 3.81
CA VAL A 473 -9.58 4.27 4.38
C VAL A 473 -10.74 3.49 3.79
N TYR A 474 -11.78 3.24 4.58
CA TYR A 474 -13.04 2.71 4.05
C TYR A 474 -13.96 3.88 3.63
N ASN A 475 -14.45 3.85 2.40
CA ASN A 475 -15.46 4.77 1.91
C ASN A 475 -16.84 4.10 1.95
N GLU A 476 -17.72 4.59 2.84
CA GLU A 476 -19.07 4.04 3.03
C GLU A 476 -19.98 4.25 1.81
N THR A 477 -19.84 5.37 1.11
CA THR A 477 -20.62 5.69 -0.10
C THR A 477 -20.32 4.69 -1.21
N TRP A 478 -19.04 4.41 -1.46
CA TRP A 478 -18.60 3.47 -2.49
C TRP A 478 -18.72 2.02 -2.04
N LYS A 479 -18.79 1.80 -0.72
CA LYS A 479 -18.67 0.50 -0.06
C LYS A 479 -17.36 -0.20 -0.46
N ARG A 480 -16.27 0.56 -0.49
CA ARG A 480 -14.94 0.10 -0.91
C ARG A 480 -13.88 0.61 0.05
N VAL A 481 -12.84 -0.17 0.23
CA VAL A 481 -11.60 0.33 0.87
C VAL A 481 -10.77 0.99 -0.22
N VAL A 482 -10.23 2.16 0.05
CA VAL A 482 -9.28 2.86 -0.81
C VAL A 482 -7.91 2.74 -0.19
N ILE A 483 -6.92 2.40 -1.02
CA ILE A 483 -5.51 2.46 -0.62
C ILE A 483 -4.72 3.31 -1.62
N PHE A 484 -3.69 3.98 -1.12
CA PHE A 484 -2.80 4.81 -1.94
C PHE A 484 -1.36 4.75 -1.44
N GLY A 485 -0.41 4.71 -2.38
CA GLY A 485 1.00 4.93 -2.11
C GLY A 485 1.62 3.90 -1.18
N GLY A 486 2.53 4.34 -0.32
CA GLY A 486 3.37 3.50 0.53
C GLY A 486 4.69 3.12 -0.15
N TYR A 487 5.47 2.27 0.49
CA TYR A 487 6.75 1.81 -0.08
C TYR A 487 7.06 0.35 0.26
N HIS A 488 7.89 -0.29 -0.56
CA HIS A 488 8.40 -1.64 -0.32
C HIS A 488 9.85 -1.55 0.19
N PRO A 489 10.18 -2.13 1.37
CA PRO A 489 11.46 -1.89 2.03
C PRO A 489 12.67 -2.51 1.33
N THR A 490 12.46 -3.59 0.56
CA THR A 490 13.55 -4.37 -0.06
C THR A 490 13.38 -4.58 -1.57
N LEU A 491 12.50 -3.81 -2.24
CA LEU A 491 12.33 -3.88 -3.69
C LEU A 491 13.14 -2.73 -4.30
N PRO A 492 14.20 -3.00 -5.06
CA PRO A 492 15.02 -1.93 -5.60
C PRO A 492 14.28 -1.08 -6.64
N THR A 493 14.55 0.22 -6.65
CA THR A 493 14.26 1.11 -7.78
C THR A 493 15.57 1.47 -8.46
N ILE A 494 15.64 1.21 -9.76
CA ILE A 494 16.74 1.55 -10.66
C ILE A 494 16.22 2.62 -11.63
N ASP A 495 16.76 3.83 -11.53
CA ASP A 495 16.52 4.84 -12.56
C ASP A 495 17.43 4.56 -13.75
N ILE A 496 16.81 4.36 -14.91
CA ILE A 496 17.47 4.09 -16.20
C ILE A 496 18.19 5.32 -16.77
N THR A 497 18.04 6.50 -16.16
CA THR A 497 18.89 7.65 -16.48
C THR A 497 20.22 7.50 -15.74
N GLU A 498 21.33 7.44 -16.49
CA GLU A 498 22.71 7.11 -16.06
C GLU A 498 23.30 7.93 -14.90
N LYS A 499 22.53 8.83 -14.27
CA LYS A 499 22.98 9.80 -13.26
C LYS A 499 22.26 9.70 -11.92
N ALA A 500 21.29 8.80 -11.75
CA ALA A 500 20.52 8.67 -10.52
C ALA A 500 20.94 7.43 -9.70
N PRO A 501 20.98 7.51 -8.36
CA PRO A 501 21.35 6.38 -7.52
C PRO A 501 20.27 5.28 -7.54
N SER A 502 20.70 4.02 -7.54
CA SER A 502 19.81 2.89 -7.24
C SER A 502 19.40 2.95 -5.77
N PHE A 503 18.11 2.72 -5.50
CA PHE A 503 17.59 2.60 -4.14
C PHE A 503 17.31 1.13 -3.82
N GLY A 504 17.57 0.70 -2.58
CA GLY A 504 17.20 -0.64 -2.10
C GLY A 504 15.70 -0.80 -1.81
N TYR A 505 14.90 0.25 -2.04
CA TYR A 505 13.47 0.33 -1.77
C TYR A 505 12.73 1.01 -2.94
N SER A 506 11.40 0.89 -2.96
CA SER A 506 10.55 1.48 -4.00
C SER A 506 9.33 2.16 -3.38
N TYR A 507 9.06 3.39 -3.77
CA TYR A 507 7.82 4.08 -3.42
C TYR A 507 6.75 3.86 -4.49
N PHE A 508 5.50 3.93 -4.06
CA PHE A 508 4.34 3.76 -4.94
C PHE A 508 3.48 5.03 -4.99
N ALA A 509 2.75 5.19 -6.09
CA ALA A 509 1.75 6.24 -6.30
C ALA A 509 0.49 5.71 -6.99
N ASP A 510 0.33 4.39 -7.01
CA ASP A 510 -0.86 3.71 -7.50
C ASP A 510 -2.00 3.76 -6.46
N THR A 511 -3.23 3.59 -6.94
CA THR A 511 -4.45 3.61 -6.15
C THR A 511 -5.21 2.32 -6.39
N PHE A 512 -5.74 1.70 -5.33
CA PHE A 512 -6.56 0.49 -5.46
C PHE A 512 -7.81 0.57 -4.61
N LEU A 513 -8.81 -0.20 -5.02
CA LEU A 513 -10.05 -0.43 -4.31
C LEU A 513 -10.13 -1.90 -3.89
N TYR A 514 -10.55 -2.17 -2.66
CA TYR A 514 -11.00 -3.49 -2.24
C TYR A 514 -12.53 -3.54 -2.23
N ASP A 515 -13.07 -4.45 -3.03
CA ASP A 515 -14.47 -4.84 -3.04
C ASP A 515 -14.68 -6.03 -2.10
N PRO A 516 -15.38 -5.87 -0.96
CA PRO A 516 -15.70 -6.98 -0.06
C PRO A 516 -16.75 -7.96 -0.62
N ALA A 517 -17.11 -7.84 -1.90
CA ALA A 517 -18.20 -8.48 -2.63
C ALA A 517 -19.60 -7.94 -2.28
N PRO A 518 -20.52 -7.84 -3.26
CA PRO A 518 -21.91 -7.52 -2.98
C PRO A 518 -22.60 -8.67 -2.22
N ALA A 519 -23.43 -8.34 -1.23
CA ALA A 519 -24.38 -9.29 -0.67
C ALA A 519 -25.22 -9.87 -1.82
N ARG A 520 -25.26 -11.21 -1.95
CA ARG A 520 -26.12 -11.88 -2.94
C ARG A 520 -27.54 -11.38 -2.77
N SER A 521 -28.12 -10.80 -3.82
CA SER A 521 -29.57 -10.68 -3.89
C SER A 521 -30.16 -12.10 -3.99
N PRO A 522 -31.11 -12.50 -3.12
CA PRO A 522 -31.70 -13.84 -3.16
C PRO A 522 -32.52 -14.14 -4.43
N SER A 523 -32.69 -13.18 -5.35
CA SER A 523 -33.58 -13.30 -6.52
C SER A 523 -32.92 -13.62 -7.87
N SER A 524 -31.59 -13.72 -7.98
CA SER A 524 -30.95 -14.03 -9.28
C SER A 524 -30.75 -15.55 -9.47
N LYS A 525 -31.58 -16.17 -10.32
CA LYS A 525 -31.47 -17.59 -10.73
C LYS A 525 -30.38 -17.87 -11.78
N THR A 526 -29.61 -16.87 -12.18
CA THR A 526 -28.47 -17.01 -13.10
C THR A 526 -27.17 -16.59 -12.41
N PRO A 527 -26.13 -17.45 -12.35
CA PRO A 527 -24.82 -17.02 -11.89
C PRO A 527 -24.19 -16.10 -12.96
N PRO A 528 -23.73 -14.88 -12.61
CA PRO A 528 -22.89 -14.14 -13.53
C PRO A 528 -21.55 -14.87 -13.72
N PRO A 529 -20.89 -14.75 -14.88
CA PRO A 529 -19.60 -15.38 -15.17
C PRO A 529 -18.43 -14.76 -14.40
N THR A 530 -18.69 -13.84 -13.46
CA THR A 530 -17.71 -13.21 -12.57
C THR A 530 -17.70 -13.91 -11.22
N VAL A 531 -16.50 -14.17 -10.69
CA VAL A 531 -16.35 -14.68 -9.33
C VAL A 531 -16.96 -13.63 -8.38
N THR A 532 -18.09 -13.96 -7.74
CA THR A 532 -18.80 -13.08 -6.80
C THR A 532 -18.09 -13.02 -5.44
N ALA A 533 -16.76 -13.04 -5.43
CA ALA A 533 -15.93 -13.07 -4.24
C ALA A 533 -15.24 -11.71 -4.01
N PRO A 534 -14.78 -11.44 -2.78
CA PRO A 534 -14.04 -10.23 -2.49
C PRO A 534 -12.80 -10.12 -3.38
N LYS A 535 -12.52 -8.93 -3.89
CA LYS A 535 -11.41 -8.72 -4.83
C LYS A 535 -10.90 -7.30 -4.84
N TRP A 536 -9.65 -7.18 -5.29
CA TRP A 536 -8.99 -5.91 -5.52
C TRP A 536 -9.19 -5.42 -6.96
N GLN A 537 -9.26 -4.11 -7.10
CA GLN A 537 -9.31 -3.41 -8.38
C GLN A 537 -8.29 -2.28 -8.38
N GLN A 538 -7.54 -2.10 -9.45
CA GLN A 538 -6.68 -0.93 -9.62
C GLN A 538 -7.51 0.25 -10.13
N VAL A 539 -7.33 1.43 -9.54
CA VAL A 539 -7.90 2.66 -10.09
C VAL A 539 -6.92 3.20 -11.12
N LEU A 540 -7.35 3.27 -12.38
CA LEU A 540 -6.56 3.88 -13.45
C LEU A 540 -6.84 5.38 -13.48
N THR A 541 -5.82 6.17 -13.18
CA THR A 541 -5.88 7.63 -13.24
C THR A 541 -4.91 8.16 -14.30
N PRO A 542 -5.27 9.22 -15.04
CA PRO A 542 -4.32 9.88 -15.94
C PRO A 542 -3.09 10.41 -15.22
N GLY A 543 -3.30 11.11 -14.09
CA GLY A 543 -2.27 11.63 -13.20
C GLY A 543 -2.42 11.08 -11.79
N PHE A 544 -1.43 11.34 -10.95
CA PHE A 544 -1.43 10.85 -9.57
C PHE A 544 -0.66 11.80 -8.65
N PRO A 545 -1.03 11.88 -7.35
CA PRO A 545 -0.16 12.44 -6.33
C PRO A 545 1.18 11.72 -6.39
N THR A 546 2.29 12.45 -6.37
CA THR A 546 3.64 11.86 -6.50
C THR A 546 3.92 10.75 -5.49
N TYR A 547 4.84 9.83 -5.80
CA TYR A 547 5.29 8.73 -4.94
C TYR A 547 5.58 9.21 -3.53
N ARG A 548 4.93 8.56 -2.56
CA ARG A 548 5.04 8.91 -1.15
C ARG A 548 4.55 7.79 -0.26
N CYS A 549 5.02 7.81 0.98
CA CYS A 549 4.48 7.03 2.08
C CYS A 549 4.02 7.95 3.22
N GLN A 550 3.33 7.40 4.21
CA GLN A 550 2.78 8.10 5.39
C GLN A 550 1.87 9.29 5.05
N SER A 551 1.29 9.29 3.85
CA SER A 551 0.15 10.14 3.53
C SER A 551 -1.11 9.57 4.16
N HIS A 552 -2.09 10.42 4.43
CA HIS A 552 -3.37 9.99 5.00
C HIS A 552 -4.50 10.15 4.00
N LEU A 553 -5.32 9.10 3.88
CA LEU A 553 -6.61 9.16 3.22
C LEU A 553 -7.69 9.41 4.27
N ALA A 554 -8.61 10.33 3.98
CA ALA A 554 -9.77 10.59 4.83
C ALA A 554 -11.02 10.72 3.96
N VAL A 555 -12.13 10.15 4.44
CA VAL A 555 -13.44 10.27 3.79
C VAL A 555 -14.25 11.29 4.58
N ASP A 556 -14.83 12.25 3.88
CA ASP A 556 -15.80 13.16 4.48
C ASP A 556 -17.12 12.40 4.66
N PRO A 557 -17.56 12.12 5.91
CA PRO A 557 -18.77 11.35 6.15
C PRO A 557 -20.04 12.06 5.63
N ASP A 558 -20.01 13.39 5.50
CA ASP A 558 -21.15 14.18 5.08
C ASP A 558 -21.35 14.17 3.56
N THR A 559 -20.25 14.05 2.80
CA THR A 559 -20.26 14.14 1.33
C THR A 559 -19.85 12.85 0.62
N GLY A 560 -19.22 11.91 1.32
CA GLY A 560 -18.63 10.71 0.73
C GLY A 560 -17.35 10.97 -0.08
N ARG A 561 -16.85 12.22 -0.14
CA ARG A 561 -15.64 12.57 -0.88
C ARG A 561 -14.40 12.04 -0.17
N THR A 562 -13.45 11.53 -0.94
CA THR A 562 -12.19 10.96 -0.43
C THR A 562 -11.04 11.90 -0.73
N TYR A 563 -10.29 12.27 0.32
CA TYR A 563 -9.16 13.19 0.23
C TYR A 563 -7.86 12.50 0.63
N LEU A 564 -6.76 12.89 0.00
CA LEU A 564 -5.40 12.53 0.37
C LEU A 564 -4.65 13.78 0.82
N PHE A 565 -3.97 13.71 1.96
CA PHE A 565 -3.13 14.78 2.47
C PHE A 565 -1.76 14.25 2.88
N GLY A 566 -0.73 15.07 2.65
CA GLY A 566 0.59 14.91 3.25
C GLY A 566 1.41 13.72 2.76
N GLY A 567 2.27 13.21 3.64
CA GLY A 567 3.22 12.12 3.38
C GLY A 567 4.59 12.62 2.94
N TRP A 568 5.50 11.71 2.65
CA TRP A 568 6.87 12.06 2.28
C TRP A 568 7.54 11.08 1.32
N THR A 569 8.67 11.50 0.76
CA THR A 569 9.58 10.64 -0.02
C THR A 569 11.03 11.14 0.10
N ASN A 570 12.01 10.29 -0.19
CA ASN A 570 13.41 10.72 -0.27
C ASN A 570 13.62 11.73 -1.42
N ASN A 571 14.34 12.83 -1.15
CA ASN A 571 14.64 13.88 -2.14
C ASN A 571 15.50 13.45 -3.32
N GLN A 572 16.00 12.21 -3.33
CA GLN A 572 16.71 11.60 -4.44
C GLN A 572 15.80 10.72 -5.31
N TYR A 573 14.70 10.22 -4.73
CA TYR A 573 13.65 9.50 -5.46
C TYR A 573 12.88 10.45 -6.39
N ILE A 574 12.83 11.71 -5.98
CA ILE A 574 12.51 12.85 -6.82
C ILE A 574 13.85 13.43 -7.28
N PRO A 575 14.09 13.74 -8.56
CA PRO A 575 15.34 14.37 -8.98
C PRO A 575 15.38 15.82 -8.50
N THR A 576 15.56 16.07 -7.19
CA THR A 576 15.44 17.39 -6.57
C THR A 576 16.74 17.93 -6.00
N HIS A 577 17.60 17.15 -5.34
CA HIS A 577 18.86 17.65 -4.78
C HIS A 577 19.94 16.56 -4.66
N THR A 578 21.22 17.00 -4.62
CA THR A 578 22.39 16.13 -4.40
C THR A 578 22.53 15.63 -2.96
N LYS A 579 21.77 16.17 -2.00
CA LYS A 579 21.79 15.76 -0.58
C LYS A 579 20.58 14.89 -0.25
N VAL A 580 20.82 13.79 0.50
CA VAL A 580 19.78 12.91 1.04
C VAL A 580 19.03 13.63 2.17
N ILE A 581 17.85 14.19 1.88
CA ILE A 581 16.94 14.73 2.90
C ILE A 581 15.54 14.16 2.59
N SER A 582 14.67 13.92 3.58
CA SER A 582 13.26 13.61 3.28
C SER A 582 12.51 14.86 2.82
N ARG A 583 11.56 14.68 1.90
CA ARG A 583 10.63 15.73 1.47
C ARG A 583 9.23 15.34 1.86
N SER A 584 8.70 16.04 2.85
CA SER A 584 7.28 15.99 3.18
C SER A 584 6.46 16.86 2.26
N PHE A 585 5.20 16.48 2.09
CA PHE A 585 4.22 17.17 1.27
C PHE A 585 3.13 17.78 2.15
N GLY A 586 2.61 18.93 1.73
CA GLY A 586 1.47 19.62 2.36
C GLY A 586 0.38 19.92 1.33
N ASP A 587 0.32 19.12 0.27
CA ASP A 587 -0.69 19.20 -0.78
C ASP A 587 -1.93 18.38 -0.40
N LEU A 588 -3.08 18.86 -0.88
CA LEU A 588 -4.38 18.23 -0.72
C LEU A 588 -4.88 17.75 -2.08
N TRP A 589 -5.36 16.51 -2.13
CA TRP A 589 -5.90 15.90 -3.33
C TRP A 589 -7.26 15.28 -3.06
N GLU A 590 -8.12 15.27 -4.07
CA GLU A 590 -9.42 14.60 -4.07
C GLU A 590 -9.39 13.44 -5.06
N LEU A 591 -9.81 12.26 -4.63
CA LEU A 591 -9.99 11.09 -5.47
C LEU A 591 -11.43 11.03 -5.98
N LYS A 592 -11.57 10.93 -7.30
CA LYS A 592 -12.83 10.69 -7.99
C LYS A 592 -12.76 9.35 -8.73
N VAL A 593 -13.83 8.57 -8.69
CA VAL A 593 -13.88 7.21 -9.24
C VAL A 593 -15.19 6.94 -9.96
N ASP A 594 -15.15 6.06 -10.96
CA ASP A 594 -16.33 5.59 -11.70
C ASP A 594 -17.13 4.56 -10.88
N LEU A 595 -17.71 5.03 -9.77
CA LEU A 595 -18.60 4.29 -8.89
C LEU A 595 -19.76 5.20 -8.46
N PRO A 596 -20.89 4.65 -8.01
CA PRO A 596 -21.97 5.44 -7.42
C PRO A 596 -21.44 6.33 -6.27
N GLY A 597 -21.68 7.64 -6.37
CA GLY A 597 -21.14 8.63 -5.43
C GLY A 597 -19.64 8.88 -5.54
N GLY A 598 -19.00 8.47 -6.63
CA GLY A 598 -17.57 8.66 -6.90
C GLY A 598 -17.20 9.95 -7.61
N HIS A 599 -18.19 10.76 -8.01
CA HIS A 599 -18.03 12.12 -8.55
C HIS A 599 -17.09 12.25 -9.77
N LEU A 600 -16.92 11.20 -10.57
CA LEU A 600 -16.06 11.23 -11.75
C LEU A 600 -16.61 12.12 -12.87
N ASP A 601 -17.92 12.31 -12.92
CA ASP A 601 -18.63 13.23 -13.83
C ASP A 601 -18.19 14.69 -13.64
N GLU A 602 -17.74 15.06 -12.45
CA GLU A 602 -17.17 16.37 -12.14
C GLU A 602 -15.66 16.48 -12.46
N ALA A 603 -15.03 15.46 -13.05
CA ALA A 603 -13.60 15.43 -13.33
C ALA A 603 -13.28 15.92 -14.75
N ASP A 604 -12.30 16.81 -14.87
CA ASP A 604 -11.74 17.21 -16.17
C ASP A 604 -10.59 16.27 -16.54
N ILE A 605 -10.95 15.10 -17.08
CA ILE A 605 -10.01 14.04 -17.46
C ILE A 605 -9.05 14.52 -18.55
N GLU A 606 -9.49 15.40 -19.45
CA GLU A 606 -8.66 15.94 -20.53
C GLU A 606 -7.57 16.87 -19.99
N GLU A 607 -7.93 17.78 -19.09
CA GLU A 607 -6.95 18.64 -18.42
C GLU A 607 -6.00 17.81 -17.54
N GLU A 608 -6.51 16.82 -16.80
CA GLU A 608 -5.67 15.91 -16.02
C GLU A 608 -4.68 15.17 -16.93
N MET A 609 -5.13 14.61 -18.07
CA MET A 609 -4.24 13.96 -19.04
C MET A 609 -3.16 14.92 -19.57
N ARG A 610 -3.52 16.18 -19.85
CA ARG A 610 -2.59 17.20 -20.32
C ARG A 610 -1.52 17.50 -19.29
N VAL A 611 -1.91 17.59 -18.03
CA VAL A 611 -1.04 17.89 -16.88
C VAL A 611 -0.24 16.67 -16.42
N ALA A 612 -0.79 15.47 -16.53
CA ALA A 612 -0.12 14.22 -16.16
C ALA A 612 1.06 13.89 -17.06
N ARG A 613 0.96 14.17 -18.37
CA ARG A 613 2.10 14.07 -19.32
C ARG A 613 3.21 15.07 -19.03
N ALA A 614 2.86 16.20 -18.43
CA ALA A 614 3.85 17.12 -17.91
C ALA A 614 4.60 16.49 -16.71
N GLY A 615 3.95 15.56 -16.01
CA GLY A 615 4.45 14.91 -14.81
C GLY A 615 4.50 15.88 -13.63
N PRO A 616 4.46 15.40 -12.39
CA PRO A 616 4.73 16.23 -11.21
C PRO A 616 6.19 16.75 -11.18
N TRP A 617 7.01 16.31 -12.14
CA TRP A 617 8.47 16.48 -12.20
C TRP A 617 8.95 17.66 -13.04
N GLN A 618 8.07 18.28 -13.81
CA GLN A 618 8.45 19.50 -14.50
C GLN A 618 8.75 20.58 -13.47
N ARG A 619 9.85 21.30 -13.68
CA ARG A 619 10.31 22.36 -12.78
C ARG A 619 9.94 23.70 -13.37
N CYS A 620 9.40 24.58 -12.54
CA CYS A 620 9.28 25.97 -12.92
C CYS A 620 10.69 26.53 -13.14
N TYR A 621 10.93 27.11 -14.30
CA TYR A 621 12.19 27.75 -14.64
C TYR A 621 12.57 28.87 -13.67
N ASN A 622 11.58 29.59 -13.16
CA ASN A 622 11.81 30.72 -12.25
C ASN A 622 11.98 30.29 -10.79
N CYS A 623 11.11 29.41 -10.28
CA CYS A 623 11.06 29.06 -8.86
C CYS A 623 11.67 27.69 -8.52
N ALA A 624 12.08 26.92 -9.53
CA ALA A 624 12.56 25.53 -9.46
C ALA A 624 11.60 24.53 -8.80
N ALA A 625 10.44 24.97 -8.30
CA ALA A 625 9.42 24.13 -7.73
C ALA A 625 8.96 23.10 -8.77
N ALA A 626 8.69 21.88 -8.30
CA ALA A 626 8.12 20.81 -9.09
C ALA A 626 6.58 20.89 -9.04
N GLY A 627 5.90 20.72 -10.16
CA GLY A 627 4.45 20.87 -10.23
C GLY A 627 3.87 20.98 -11.63
N PRO A 628 2.53 21.11 -11.73
CA PRO A 628 1.83 21.24 -13.00
C PRO A 628 2.03 22.64 -13.57
N TRP A 629 2.97 22.78 -14.51
CA TRP A 629 3.40 24.08 -15.00
C TRP A 629 2.94 24.38 -16.42
N ARG A 630 2.69 25.65 -16.70
CA ARG A 630 2.38 26.12 -18.05
C ARG A 630 3.66 26.11 -18.89
N LYS A 631 3.55 25.66 -20.14
CA LYS A 631 4.62 25.74 -21.14
C LYS A 631 4.78 27.19 -21.62
N CYS A 632 6.03 27.66 -21.78
CA CYS A 632 6.27 28.95 -22.41
C CYS A 632 5.86 28.90 -23.89
N GLY A 633 4.95 29.81 -24.28
CA GLY A 633 4.48 29.96 -25.66
C GLY A 633 5.39 30.82 -26.56
N GLY A 634 6.51 31.33 -26.01
CA GLY A 634 7.47 32.16 -26.73
C GLY A 634 8.60 31.36 -27.41
N SER A 635 9.75 32.00 -27.59
CA SER A 635 10.93 31.50 -28.33
C SER A 635 11.45 30.13 -27.88
N CYS A 636 11.10 29.71 -26.65
CA CYS A 636 11.48 28.42 -26.10
C CYS A 636 10.68 27.24 -26.70
N LYS A 637 9.63 27.49 -27.50
CA LYS A 637 8.76 26.48 -28.14
C LYS A 637 8.25 25.41 -27.14
N GLY A 638 7.88 25.82 -25.93
CA GLY A 638 7.34 24.92 -24.90
C GLY A 638 8.37 24.02 -24.20
N ARG A 639 9.67 24.29 -24.32
CA ARG A 639 10.74 23.58 -23.58
C ARG A 639 10.88 24.01 -22.11
N VAL A 640 10.24 25.12 -21.71
CA VAL A 640 10.41 25.77 -20.41
C VAL A 640 9.07 25.94 -19.72
N PHE A 641 9.03 25.76 -18.40
CA PHE A 641 7.82 25.63 -17.58
C PHE A 641 7.73 26.72 -16.49
N PHE A 642 6.54 27.19 -16.10
CA PHE A 642 6.36 28.28 -15.12
C PHE A 642 5.25 28.06 -14.08
N CYS A 643 5.48 28.54 -12.83
CA CYS A 643 4.63 28.38 -11.64
C CYS A 643 3.56 29.46 -11.40
N GLY A 644 3.21 30.29 -12.38
CA GLY A 644 2.24 31.38 -12.20
C GLY A 644 1.42 31.75 -13.43
N SER A 645 0.36 32.53 -13.21
CA SER A 645 -0.56 33.10 -14.22
C SER A 645 0.02 34.29 -14.99
N ASN A 646 1.15 34.85 -14.54
CA ASN A 646 1.82 35.97 -15.20
C ASN A 646 2.79 35.47 -16.27
N VAL A 647 2.48 35.79 -17.53
CA VAL A 647 3.40 35.61 -18.66
C VAL A 647 4.55 36.61 -18.51
N ILE A 648 5.72 36.15 -18.10
CA ILE A 648 6.94 36.96 -18.07
C ILE A 648 7.65 36.77 -19.41
N TYR A 649 7.76 37.84 -20.19
CA TYR A 649 8.53 37.86 -21.43
C TYR A 649 10.00 38.16 -21.12
N TYR A 650 10.90 37.30 -21.57
CA TYR A 650 12.34 37.57 -21.59
C TYR A 650 12.73 37.87 -23.03
N VAL A 651 13.24 39.06 -23.32
CA VAL A 651 13.82 39.42 -24.62
C VAL A 651 15.34 39.47 -24.45
N ILE A 652 16.05 38.61 -25.17
CA ILE A 652 17.51 38.67 -25.27
C ILE A 652 17.82 39.76 -26.29
N VAL A 653 18.32 40.91 -25.84
CA VAL A 653 18.79 41.97 -26.74
C VAL A 653 20.28 41.73 -26.99
N LEU A 654 20.60 41.25 -28.19
CA LEU A 654 21.99 41.20 -28.65
C LEU A 654 22.40 42.60 -29.11
N SER A 655 23.21 43.29 -28.30
CA SER A 655 23.86 44.53 -28.74
C SER A 655 25.01 44.18 -29.69
N PRO A 656 25.13 44.81 -30.87
CA PRO A 656 26.24 44.58 -31.78
C PRO A 656 27.62 44.97 -31.19
N SER A 657 27.65 45.70 -30.07
CA SER A 657 28.88 46.30 -29.53
C SER A 657 29.39 45.73 -28.19
N LYS A 658 28.77 44.68 -27.62
CA LYS A 658 29.27 44.02 -26.40
C LYS A 658 29.34 42.50 -26.54
N ARG A 659 30.49 41.90 -26.17
CA ARG A 659 30.78 40.45 -26.24
C ARG A 659 30.05 39.58 -25.20
N SER A 660 29.00 40.09 -24.54
CA SER A 660 28.25 39.34 -23.53
C SER A 660 26.76 39.70 -23.60
N PRO A 661 25.84 38.72 -23.62
CA PRO A 661 24.41 38.98 -23.63
C PRO A 661 23.97 39.62 -22.30
N CYS A 662 23.31 40.77 -22.35
CA CYS A 662 22.64 41.35 -21.18
C CYS A 662 21.21 40.81 -21.09
N ILE A 663 20.83 40.27 -19.93
CA ILE A 663 19.47 39.82 -19.65
C ILE A 663 18.70 41.01 -19.06
N VAL A 664 17.72 41.53 -19.81
CA VAL A 664 16.84 42.61 -19.33
C VAL A 664 15.53 41.99 -18.85
N ARG A 665 15.13 42.31 -17.61
CA ARG A 665 13.89 41.81 -16.99
C ARG A 665 12.75 42.79 -17.30
N PHE A 666 11.72 42.33 -18.00
CA PHE A 666 10.51 43.13 -18.23
C PHE A 666 9.39 42.69 -17.28
N ARG A 667 8.75 43.66 -16.60
CA ARG A 667 7.46 43.47 -15.93
C ARG A 667 6.42 44.20 -16.75
N ALA A 668 5.50 43.47 -17.39
CA ALA A 668 4.37 44.06 -18.09
C ALA A 668 3.11 43.90 -17.24
N PHE A 669 2.43 45.00 -16.96
CA PHE A 669 1.08 45.00 -16.41
C PHE A 669 0.08 45.12 -17.57
N VAL A 670 -0.84 44.17 -17.69
CA VAL A 670 -2.01 44.33 -18.57
C VAL A 670 -3.14 44.87 -17.73
N SER A 671 -3.37 46.18 -17.80
CA SER A 671 -4.62 46.77 -17.30
C SER A 671 -5.72 46.50 -18.33
N GLN A 672 -6.86 45.97 -17.89
CA GLN A 672 -8.00 45.61 -18.75
C GLN A 672 -8.66 46.80 -19.46
N THR A 673 -8.24 48.05 -19.24
CA THR A 673 -9.00 49.21 -19.71
C THR A 673 -8.29 50.26 -20.55
N ARG A 674 -6.98 50.21 -20.85
CA ARG A 674 -6.37 51.10 -21.85
C ARG A 674 -5.13 50.49 -22.53
N SER A 675 -5.03 50.72 -23.84
CA SER A 675 -3.98 50.27 -24.78
C SER A 675 -2.59 50.88 -24.55
N LYS A 676 -2.10 50.93 -23.32
CA LYS A 676 -0.72 51.35 -22.99
C LYS A 676 -0.05 50.32 -22.10
N ILE A 677 1.02 49.73 -22.61
CA ILE A 677 1.96 48.90 -21.86
C ILE A 677 2.89 49.87 -21.13
N VAL A 678 2.84 49.89 -19.79
CA VAL A 678 3.85 50.57 -18.97
C VAL A 678 5.02 49.60 -18.78
N ILE A 679 6.20 49.98 -19.25
CA ILE A 679 7.43 49.19 -19.13
C ILE A 679 8.30 49.84 -18.05
N GLU A 680 8.44 49.18 -16.91
CA GLU A 680 9.43 49.55 -15.89
C GLU A 680 10.76 48.88 -16.26
N ILE A 681 11.79 49.68 -16.54
CA ILE A 681 13.13 49.19 -16.84
C ILE A 681 13.93 49.20 -15.54
N LEU A 682 14.15 48.02 -14.95
CA LEU A 682 15.21 47.82 -13.97
C LEU A 682 16.45 47.32 -14.70
N ILE A 683 17.48 48.17 -14.79
CA ILE A 683 18.82 47.76 -15.21
C ILE A 683 19.49 47.16 -13.96
N LEU A 684 19.87 45.88 -14.01
CA LEU A 684 20.76 45.26 -13.03
C LEU A 684 22.22 45.48 -13.44
#